data_AF-A0A238FQ70-F1
#
_entry.id   AF-A0A238FQ70-F1
#
_cell.length_a   1.000
_cell.length_b   1.000
_cell.length_c   1.000
_cell.angle_alpha   90.00
_cell.angle_beta   90.00
_cell.angle_gamma   90.00
#
_symmetry.space_group_name_H-M   'P 1'
#
loop_
_entity.id
_entity.type
_entity.pdbx_description
1 polymer ?
#
loop_
_entity_poly.entity_id
_entity_poly.type
_entity_poly.pdbx_seq_one_letter_code
_entity_poly.pdbx_strand_id
1 'polypeptide(L)'
;MEATKLADTQPKLVASAPAVLVARLQTYLSCCTYPWVLHLSVVGYLSYVADRVACRGIHLAAVAFALALGVGSALHFKKIWYTWPQEWWPSVSATIGDWYPERNLFQLVIAIVSGPRFVMIGIAYLLARAPRTSLPGFIACCGFLRTLLCGGWVFITSSDHGDMHDVLMISYIVLNIPWMVGTLHFTSPTNPTARWWRTLTGSLFFTMLVPLVYYYIQHKVHRIAGAYSKYALFEWSLILLDVAFDAVSILDVSSLEIRIIEKGVDAPVAPPYLAPPIPSAHTRKEPAIERWYNWFDERTSDTRLFLAHSYLGEPPSCQFRSVFDRCQRHFVLPHTAFVFWSNLTVLPIMIFYSSVWSMGLSGEEVLLFVSLSPVFLSIRRLRELVLGNQTLVHLVTLIGLAAYQIDDDGAVRLRVLAFAVGVGSLLYTAKWWEARAHQTELYCRTVTFGTGLIFTLLLRFANFSLNPVWPIMSDRTGPTANGGHNLIGIIFGLASVIELAKHKAPVLAPPALLVKRSYGSRVFATFATGSLFFILHLLYTDSGTIIAWSWEGYPIRGPMAMPHGILTILACSLGLASSHLPFVTRTPWFIVACLGCSLLYLRKGWTAFIGGCVLGTWTFSVLPAIIGLAVENASTPGPVFFFAFLIYGVLELAATWTVAYAFVPGGPILRERTDIVLVAMMACLALGVVELNIRKAGPDAQVSDTPGDNAAVSSSRLARLRGVLVIGLLLCTVAIQYRLKLVAPSPYRPESRLITAGIWTVHFAMDGQMWESQRRMAAILRDAELDVVGLLESDVQRLVGGNRDMTQYIASELNMYADLGPSPSSHTWGCALLSKFPILNSTHHLLPSPAGELAPAIHATLDVYGTLVDVVVAHNGQEEDPLDRELQSKELGRTMNETWPRPIVFLGYVVTLPHAEKPAPYRYLVEDGRMLDVDPTDSDRWCQYILFRNLERVAYARLSRGSNPAITDTELQLAKFVVPDKTVRLVDPEDPEKPFDNTRARRVHQLKIPDQHRFPDMFYGEGVRGHFYHSLEDTDGKNAPIYYLSEEEELKRQKDWEELLSQRPECQQM
;
A
#
# COMPACT_ATOMS: atom_id res chain seq x y z
N MET A 1 72.65 6.43 -27.09
CA MET A 1 73.85 7.30 -27.11
C MET A 1 73.88 8.03 -25.77
N GLU A 2 75.06 8.12 -25.13
CA GLU A 2 75.47 9.08 -24.09
C GLU A 2 74.50 9.28 -22.89
N ALA A 3 74.77 8.88 -21.63
CA ALA A 3 75.99 8.53 -20.89
C ALA A 3 77.00 9.69 -20.66
N THR A 4 77.52 9.78 -19.42
CA THR A 4 78.56 10.70 -18.89
C THR A 4 78.20 12.19 -18.80
N LYS A 5 78.67 13.02 -17.86
CA LYS A 5 79.64 12.98 -16.71
C LYS A 5 79.12 13.99 -15.64
N LEU A 6 79.66 14.22 -14.43
CA LEU A 6 80.89 13.80 -13.72
C LEU A 6 80.61 13.78 -12.18
N ALA A 7 81.67 13.69 -11.39
CA ALA A 7 81.83 13.94 -9.94
C ALA A 7 82.15 15.45 -9.69
N ASP A 8 82.39 16.00 -8.49
CA ASP A 8 83.18 15.47 -7.36
C ASP A 8 83.05 16.35 -6.09
N THR A 9 83.76 15.96 -5.00
CA THR A 9 84.08 16.67 -3.74
C THR A 9 83.15 16.51 -2.51
N GLN A 10 83.66 15.70 -1.58
CA GLN A 10 83.49 15.71 -0.12
C GLN A 10 84.94 15.55 0.44
N PRO A 11 85.36 16.17 1.57
CA PRO A 11 84.96 15.60 2.87
C PRO A 11 85.03 16.52 4.14
N LYS A 12 84.42 16.01 5.23
CA LYS A 12 84.77 16.09 6.68
C LYS A 12 83.74 16.71 7.65
N LEU A 13 83.10 15.79 8.38
CA LEU A 13 82.66 15.80 9.79
C LEU A 13 82.57 17.14 10.56
N VAL A 14 81.38 17.42 11.12
CA VAL A 14 81.12 17.40 12.58
C VAL A 14 79.72 16.79 12.82
N ALA A 15 79.51 16.13 13.96
CA ALA A 15 78.33 15.31 14.25
C ALA A 15 77.09 16.09 14.77
N SER A 16 75.89 15.65 14.38
CA SER A 16 74.81 15.26 15.30
C SER A 16 73.53 14.77 14.58
N ALA A 17 72.71 14.00 15.29
CA ALA A 17 71.31 13.62 14.98
C ALA A 17 70.97 12.57 13.89
N PRO A 18 71.20 11.27 14.17
CA PRO A 18 70.34 10.18 13.72
C PRO A 18 69.46 9.64 14.87
N ALA A 19 68.69 10.51 15.54
CA ALA A 19 67.87 10.15 16.71
C ALA A 19 66.34 10.35 16.52
N VAL A 20 65.90 10.98 15.44
CA VAL A 20 64.49 11.41 15.27
C VAL A 20 63.64 10.43 14.45
N LEU A 21 64.25 9.63 13.57
CA LEU A 21 63.50 8.75 12.66
C LEU A 21 63.22 7.34 13.21
N VAL A 22 64.09 6.81 14.08
CA VAL A 22 63.89 5.50 14.73
C VAL A 22 62.92 5.59 15.92
N ALA A 23 62.91 6.72 16.64
CA ALA A 23 62.03 6.93 17.79
C ALA A 23 60.53 7.01 17.43
N ARG A 24 60.17 7.45 16.21
CA ARG A 24 58.77 7.59 15.77
C ARG A 24 58.12 6.29 15.29
N LEU A 25 58.88 5.24 15.02
CA LEU A 25 58.36 3.94 14.56
C LEU A 25 58.09 2.95 15.71
N GLN A 26 58.61 3.19 16.91
CA GLN A 26 58.23 2.41 18.10
C GLN A 26 57.04 3.00 18.88
N THR A 27 56.70 4.29 18.73
CA THR A 27 55.59 4.90 19.49
C THR A 27 54.20 4.47 19.00
N TYR A 28 54.05 4.07 17.73
CA TYR A 28 52.75 3.69 17.16
C TYR A 28 52.30 2.26 17.51
N LEU A 29 53.19 1.42 18.07
CA LEU A 29 52.91 0.03 18.43
C LEU A 29 52.66 -0.19 19.94
N SER A 30 52.44 0.88 20.71
CA SER A 30 52.16 0.79 22.16
C SER A 30 50.94 1.57 22.65
N CYS A 31 50.12 2.14 21.73
CA CYS A 31 48.88 2.85 22.09
C CYS A 31 47.66 1.93 22.32
N CYS A 32 47.83 0.62 22.50
CA CYS A 32 46.74 -0.34 22.72
C CYS A 32 46.47 -0.69 24.20
N THR A 33 47.13 -0.04 25.18
CA THR A 33 47.08 -0.47 26.59
C THR A 33 46.95 0.66 27.63
N TYR A 34 46.07 1.66 27.42
CA TYR A 34 45.63 2.55 28.52
C TYR A 34 44.18 3.07 28.32
N PRO A 35 43.25 2.89 29.30
CA PRO A 35 41.85 3.34 29.18
C PRO A 35 41.65 4.88 29.17
N TRP A 36 42.62 5.63 29.69
CA TRP A 36 42.44 7.04 30.06
C TRP A 36 42.37 8.04 28.89
N VAL A 37 42.80 7.66 27.68
CA VAL A 37 42.82 8.57 26.50
C VAL A 37 41.46 8.63 25.79
N LEU A 38 40.63 7.58 25.88
CA LEU A 38 39.28 7.60 25.30
C LEU A 38 38.30 8.52 26.05
N HIS A 39 38.54 8.76 27.34
CA HIS A 39 37.62 9.55 28.17
C HIS A 39 37.56 11.03 27.78
N LEU A 40 38.68 11.67 27.40
CA LEU A 40 38.64 13.08 26.96
C LEU A 40 37.95 13.27 25.60
N SER A 41 38.03 12.28 24.71
CA SER A 41 37.50 12.40 23.34
C SER A 41 35.98 12.24 23.27
N VAL A 42 35.38 11.37 24.10
CA VAL A 42 33.91 11.21 24.16
C VAL A 42 33.22 12.43 24.80
N VAL A 43 33.84 13.02 25.83
CA VAL A 43 33.29 14.19 26.55
C VAL A 43 33.28 15.44 25.65
N GLY A 44 34.39 15.72 24.97
CA GLY A 44 34.45 16.80 23.98
C GLY A 44 33.46 16.59 22.82
N TYR A 45 33.31 15.35 22.34
CA TYR A 45 32.36 15.03 21.27
C TYR A 45 30.90 15.28 21.65
N LEU A 46 30.48 14.96 22.89
CA LEU A 46 29.09 15.17 23.32
C LEU A 46 28.74 16.66 23.49
N SER A 47 29.66 17.46 24.03
CA SER A 47 29.46 18.92 24.13
C SER A 47 29.41 19.57 22.74
N TYR A 48 30.33 19.17 21.85
CA TYR A 48 30.34 19.58 20.43
C TYR A 48 29.07 19.17 19.66
N VAL A 49 28.50 17.99 19.93
CA VAL A 49 27.24 17.55 19.33
C VAL A 49 26.06 18.38 19.83
N ALA A 50 26.01 18.72 21.12
CA ALA A 50 24.95 19.55 21.68
C ALA A 50 24.95 20.97 21.07
N ASP A 51 26.13 21.59 20.93
CA ASP A 51 26.32 22.89 20.27
C ASP A 51 25.90 22.86 18.79
N ARG A 52 26.33 21.83 18.04
CA ARG A 52 25.91 21.61 16.65
C ARG A 52 24.40 21.39 16.50
N VAL A 53 23.75 20.73 17.46
CA VAL A 53 22.29 20.51 17.45
C VAL A 53 21.54 21.81 17.73
N ALA A 54 21.99 22.61 18.70
CA ALA A 54 21.43 23.92 19.00
C ALA A 54 21.49 24.84 17.77
N CYS A 55 22.69 25.06 17.22
CA CYS A 55 22.90 25.91 16.05
C CYS A 55 22.07 25.46 14.84
N ARG A 56 22.04 24.16 14.52
CA ARG A 56 21.28 23.64 13.38
C ARG A 56 19.77 23.81 13.55
N GLY A 57 19.23 23.62 14.75
CA GLY A 57 17.80 23.83 15.02
C GLY A 57 17.36 25.28 14.75
N ILE A 58 18.18 26.25 15.16
CA ILE A 58 17.91 27.68 14.98
C ILE A 58 18.01 28.10 13.52
N HIS A 59 19.06 27.65 12.80
CA HIS A 59 19.19 27.92 11.37
C HIS A 59 18.03 27.33 10.57
N LEU A 60 17.59 26.12 10.88
CA LEU A 60 16.45 25.49 10.21
C LEU A 60 15.13 26.23 10.48
N ALA A 61 14.93 26.75 11.70
CA ALA A 61 13.76 27.57 12.03
C ALA A 61 13.73 28.87 11.22
N ALA A 62 14.86 29.59 11.17
CA ALA A 62 14.98 30.81 10.37
C ALA A 62 14.79 30.55 8.87
N VAL A 63 15.33 29.43 8.36
CA VAL A 63 15.14 29.00 6.96
C VAL A 63 13.68 28.66 6.67
N ALA A 64 12.95 28.00 7.58
CA ALA A 64 11.52 27.72 7.38
C ALA A 64 10.72 29.00 7.13
N PHE A 65 10.83 29.97 8.03
CA PHE A 65 10.12 31.25 7.94
C PHE A 65 10.55 32.08 6.72
N ALA A 66 11.84 32.13 6.39
CA ALA A 66 12.34 32.83 5.21
C ALA A 66 11.90 32.16 3.90
N LEU A 67 11.84 30.83 3.86
CA LEU A 67 11.38 30.06 2.70
C LEU A 67 9.88 30.26 2.45
N ALA A 68 9.07 30.21 3.50
CA ALA A 68 7.62 30.47 3.41
C ALA A 68 7.35 31.89 2.87
N LEU A 69 7.98 32.90 3.47
CA LEU A 69 7.83 34.29 3.03
C LEU A 69 8.34 34.52 1.61
N GLY A 70 9.48 33.93 1.25
CA GLY A 70 10.07 34.07 -0.09
C GLY A 70 9.24 33.39 -1.18
N VAL A 71 8.80 32.15 -0.96
CA VAL A 71 7.99 31.40 -1.94
C VAL A 71 6.58 31.98 -2.04
N GLY A 72 5.93 32.28 -0.92
CA GLY A 72 4.61 32.92 -0.91
C GLY A 72 4.62 34.31 -1.56
N SER A 73 5.68 35.11 -1.32
CA SER A 73 5.83 36.40 -2.00
C SER A 73 6.20 36.31 -3.48
N ALA A 74 6.72 35.17 -3.95
CA ALA A 74 7.03 34.95 -5.35
C ALA A 74 5.82 34.42 -6.14
N LEU A 75 5.03 33.52 -5.56
CA LEU A 75 3.96 32.79 -6.26
C LEU A 75 2.56 33.35 -5.96
N HIS A 76 2.28 33.71 -4.71
CA HIS A 76 0.92 33.97 -4.24
C HIS A 76 0.74 35.32 -3.55
N PHE A 77 1.69 36.25 -3.68
CA PHE A 77 1.69 37.56 -3.00
C PHE A 77 0.33 38.30 -3.07
N LYS A 78 -0.32 38.34 -4.25
CA LYS A 78 -1.64 38.99 -4.42
C LYS A 78 -2.83 38.21 -3.84
N LYS A 79 -2.68 36.90 -3.61
CA LYS A 79 -3.72 36.03 -3.03
C LYS A 79 -3.67 36.03 -1.49
N ILE A 80 -2.45 36.10 -0.91
CA ILE A 80 -2.20 36.01 0.54
C ILE A 80 -2.82 37.18 1.35
N TRP A 81 -3.13 38.33 0.74
CA TRP A 81 -3.74 39.47 1.45
C TRP A 81 -5.05 40.00 0.84
N TYR A 82 -5.81 39.19 0.08
CA TYR A 82 -6.99 39.65 -0.70
C TYR A 82 -8.24 40.05 0.14
N THR A 83 -8.09 40.83 1.21
CA THR A 83 -9.19 41.56 1.85
C THR A 83 -8.77 43.00 2.19
N TRP A 84 -9.48 43.96 1.59
CA TRP A 84 -9.37 45.43 1.76
C TRP A 84 -8.23 46.14 0.98
N PRO A 85 -8.48 47.37 0.45
CA PRO A 85 -7.76 47.89 -0.73
C PRO A 85 -6.41 48.58 -0.47
N GLN A 86 -5.82 48.50 0.73
CA GLN A 86 -4.55 49.21 1.06
C GLN A 86 -3.64 48.42 2.03
N GLU A 87 -3.61 47.09 1.92
CA GLU A 87 -2.62 46.27 2.63
C GLU A 87 -1.40 45.97 1.73
N TRP A 88 -0.24 45.76 2.35
CA TRP A 88 1.07 45.73 1.67
C TRP A 88 2.09 44.79 2.34
N TRP A 89 1.78 44.18 3.49
CA TRP A 89 2.62 43.16 4.13
C TRP A 89 1.78 41.96 4.60
N PRO A 90 2.16 40.71 4.27
CA PRO A 90 1.39 39.53 4.65
C PRO A 90 1.60 39.12 6.11
N SER A 91 0.54 38.63 6.76
CA SER A 91 0.66 37.99 8.09
C SER A 91 1.41 36.65 8.00
N VAL A 92 1.97 36.21 9.11
CA VAL A 92 2.62 34.89 9.23
C VAL A 92 1.62 33.80 8.90
N SER A 93 0.44 33.80 9.56
CA SER A 93 -0.57 32.76 9.36
C SER A 93 -1.01 32.62 7.91
N ALA A 94 -1.23 33.73 7.19
CA ALA A 94 -1.58 33.69 5.77
C ALA A 94 -0.40 33.20 4.89
N THR A 95 0.83 33.56 5.26
CA THR A 95 2.06 33.13 4.56
C THR A 95 2.32 31.62 4.69
N ILE A 96 1.92 31.00 5.81
CA ILE A 96 2.17 29.57 6.07
C ILE A 96 0.93 28.69 5.86
N GLY A 97 -0.28 29.28 5.79
CA GLY A 97 -1.54 28.56 5.92
C GLY A 97 -2.28 28.27 4.62
N ASP A 98 -2.15 29.15 3.62
CA ASP A 98 -3.21 29.29 2.63
C ASP A 98 -2.95 28.61 1.28
N TRP A 99 -1.67 28.46 0.86
CA TRP A 99 -1.34 28.03 -0.50
C TRP A 99 -0.18 27.02 -0.58
N TYR A 100 -0.29 26.11 -1.54
CA TYR A 100 0.79 25.21 -1.98
C TYR A 100 1.66 25.93 -3.02
N PRO A 101 3.01 25.82 -2.98
CA PRO A 101 3.82 24.90 -2.17
C PRO A 101 4.39 25.49 -0.86
N GLU A 102 4.26 26.79 -0.60
CA GLU A 102 4.89 27.46 0.56
C GLU A 102 4.47 26.86 1.90
N ARG A 103 3.18 26.53 2.08
CA ARG A 103 2.66 25.82 3.25
C ARG A 103 3.39 24.50 3.51
N ASN A 104 3.48 23.65 2.50
CA ASN A 104 4.07 22.32 2.62
C ASN A 104 5.58 22.38 2.86
N LEU A 105 6.27 23.33 2.23
CA LEU A 105 7.69 23.61 2.47
C LEU A 105 7.93 24.09 3.92
N PHE A 106 7.09 24.99 4.42
CA PHE A 106 7.15 25.45 5.81
C PHE A 106 6.93 24.30 6.80
N GLN A 107 5.83 23.56 6.63
CA GLN A 107 5.44 22.44 7.48
C GLN A 107 6.48 21.32 7.51
N LEU A 108 7.15 21.04 6.39
CA LEU A 108 8.24 20.07 6.33
C LEU A 108 9.47 20.52 7.13
N VAL A 109 9.94 21.76 6.93
CA VAL A 109 11.17 22.25 7.60
C VAL A 109 10.93 22.43 9.10
N ILE A 110 9.77 22.96 9.51
CA ILE A 110 9.45 23.17 10.93
C ILE A 110 9.21 21.84 11.69
N ALA A 111 8.72 20.79 11.01
CA ALA A 111 8.69 19.44 11.57
C ALA A 111 10.10 18.93 11.91
N ILE A 112 11.10 19.19 11.04
CA ILE A 112 12.50 18.82 11.29
C ILE A 112 13.09 19.63 12.47
N VAL A 113 12.69 20.89 12.65
CA VAL A 113 13.09 21.76 13.78
C VAL A 113 12.62 21.23 15.14
N SER A 114 11.48 20.50 15.18
CA SER A 114 10.91 19.98 16.43
C SER A 114 11.87 19.06 17.21
N GLY A 115 12.64 18.22 16.51
CA GLY A 115 13.60 17.29 17.11
C GLY A 115 14.68 18.00 17.94
N PRO A 116 15.50 18.89 17.34
CA PRO A 116 16.44 19.74 18.06
C PRO A 116 15.79 20.54 19.21
N ARG A 117 14.56 21.03 19.02
CA ARG A 117 13.84 21.81 20.04
C ARG A 117 13.57 21.01 21.32
N PHE A 118 13.07 19.77 21.20
CA PHE A 118 12.86 18.90 22.37
C PHE A 118 14.17 18.52 23.07
N VAL A 119 15.26 18.33 22.33
CA VAL A 119 16.60 18.09 22.91
C VAL A 119 17.06 19.29 23.74
N MET A 120 16.88 20.51 23.23
CA MET A 120 17.26 21.74 23.96
C MET A 120 16.47 21.94 25.25
N ILE A 121 15.17 21.63 25.25
CA ILE A 121 14.35 21.66 26.49
C ILE A 121 14.87 20.64 27.51
N GLY A 122 15.28 19.45 27.05
CA GLY A 122 15.90 18.43 27.91
C GLY A 122 17.24 18.88 28.50
N ILE A 123 18.09 19.55 27.72
CA ILE A 123 19.38 20.09 28.21
C ILE A 123 19.15 21.23 29.21
N ALA A 124 18.24 22.17 28.92
CA ALA A 124 17.88 23.26 29.83
C ALA A 124 17.35 22.73 31.18
N TYR A 125 16.52 21.68 31.16
CA TYR A 125 16.08 20.99 32.38
C TYR A 125 17.25 20.40 33.18
N LEU A 126 18.20 19.74 32.52
CA LEU A 126 19.36 19.12 33.19
C LEU A 126 20.29 20.17 33.82
N LEU A 127 20.51 21.31 33.13
CA LEU A 127 21.28 22.44 33.66
C LEU A 127 20.60 23.13 34.85
N ALA A 128 19.28 23.24 34.84
CA ALA A 128 18.49 23.90 35.90
C ALA A 128 18.17 22.98 37.11
N ARG A 129 18.42 21.67 37.04
CA ARG A 129 17.93 20.70 38.03
C ARG A 129 18.61 20.83 39.40
N ALA A 130 17.91 21.45 40.36
CA ALA A 130 18.29 21.47 41.77
C ALA A 130 17.46 20.48 42.62
N PRO A 131 18.05 19.77 43.61
CA PRO A 131 17.36 18.73 44.38
C PRO A 131 16.29 19.23 45.37
N ARG A 132 16.09 20.55 45.51
CA ARG A 132 15.14 21.17 46.45
C ARG A 132 13.93 21.86 45.80
N THR A 133 13.81 21.84 44.46
CA THR A 133 12.76 22.60 43.75
C THR A 133 12.20 21.82 42.55
N SER A 134 10.88 21.79 42.40
CA SER A 134 10.18 21.26 41.21
C SER A 134 10.13 22.25 40.03
N LEU A 135 10.48 23.52 40.26
CA LEU A 135 10.40 24.61 39.28
C LEU A 135 11.10 24.33 37.93
N PRO A 136 12.30 23.71 37.86
CA PRO A 136 12.91 23.30 36.60
C PRO A 136 12.05 22.32 35.79
N GLY A 137 11.37 21.39 36.47
CA GLY A 137 10.48 20.41 35.83
C GLY A 137 9.19 21.06 35.31
N PHE A 138 8.66 22.05 36.03
CA PHE A 138 7.51 22.84 35.58
C PHE A 138 7.85 23.64 34.31
N ILE A 139 9.02 24.30 34.26
CA ILE A 139 9.45 25.06 33.07
C ILE A 139 9.73 24.13 31.89
N ALA A 140 10.34 22.97 32.12
CA ALA A 140 10.53 21.96 31.08
C ALA A 140 9.19 21.45 30.51
N CYS A 141 8.18 21.26 31.37
CA CYS A 141 6.82 20.93 30.96
C CYS A 141 6.18 22.06 30.14
N CYS A 142 6.32 23.32 30.57
CA CYS A 142 5.86 24.47 29.80
C CYS A 142 6.53 24.55 28.42
N GLY A 143 7.85 24.36 28.32
CA GLY A 143 8.58 24.34 27.05
C GLY A 143 8.16 23.18 26.13
N PHE A 144 7.89 22.00 26.69
CA PHE A 144 7.39 20.84 25.96
C PHE A 144 5.99 21.09 25.40
N LEU A 145 5.04 21.52 26.25
CA LEU A 145 3.68 21.86 25.84
C LEU A 145 3.65 23.01 24.83
N ARG A 146 4.47 24.05 25.04
CA ARG A 146 4.67 25.16 24.08
C ARG A 146 5.09 24.65 22.70
N THR A 147 6.04 23.72 22.65
CA THR A 147 6.53 23.16 21.38
C THR A 147 5.46 22.32 20.68
N LEU A 148 4.63 21.58 21.41
CA LEU A 148 3.48 20.87 20.85
C LEU A 148 2.42 21.83 20.31
N LEU A 149 2.05 22.86 21.07
CA LEU A 149 1.07 23.88 20.63
C LEU A 149 1.57 24.66 19.40
N CYS A 150 2.88 24.90 19.30
CA CYS A 150 3.49 25.46 18.10
C CYS A 150 3.29 24.56 16.88
N GLY A 151 3.45 23.24 17.01
CA GLY A 151 3.05 22.29 15.97
C GLY A 151 1.55 22.38 15.67
N GLY A 152 0.72 22.50 16.72
CA GLY A 152 -0.73 22.64 16.62
C GLY A 152 -1.19 23.72 15.64
N TRP A 153 -0.84 24.99 15.88
CA TRP A 153 -1.28 26.11 15.00
C TRP A 153 -0.55 26.15 13.64
N VAL A 154 0.56 25.44 13.49
CA VAL A 154 1.29 25.32 12.21
C VAL A 154 0.70 24.25 11.28
N PHE A 155 0.16 23.16 11.85
CA PHE A 155 -0.47 22.07 11.08
C PHE A 155 -1.98 22.22 10.95
N ILE A 156 -2.65 22.86 11.91
CA ILE A 156 -4.05 23.28 11.83
C ILE A 156 -4.02 24.77 11.48
N THR A 157 -4.10 25.10 10.19
CA THR A 157 -3.92 26.47 9.71
C THR A 157 -5.20 27.30 9.92
N SER A 158 -5.07 28.63 9.86
CA SER A 158 -6.21 29.54 9.96
C SER A 158 -7.28 29.33 8.86
N SER A 159 -6.86 28.81 7.70
CA SER A 159 -7.75 28.50 6.58
C SER A 159 -8.40 27.11 6.70
N ASP A 160 -7.82 26.17 7.42
CA ASP A 160 -8.45 24.86 7.69
C ASP A 160 -9.48 24.96 8.83
N HIS A 161 -9.12 25.60 9.96
CA HIS A 161 -10.00 25.73 11.12
C HIS A 161 -9.58 26.90 12.05
N GLY A 162 -9.92 28.13 11.66
CA GLY A 162 -9.56 29.38 12.35
C GLY A 162 -9.64 29.37 13.89
N ASP A 163 -10.76 28.93 14.46
CA ASP A 163 -10.93 28.94 15.93
C ASP A 163 -9.90 28.05 16.66
N MET A 164 -9.54 26.90 16.07
CA MET A 164 -8.59 25.96 16.66
C MET A 164 -7.15 26.46 16.48
N HIS A 165 -6.83 27.01 15.30
CA HIS A 165 -5.58 27.73 15.04
C HIS A 165 -5.35 28.83 16.09
N ASP A 166 -6.34 29.70 16.32
CA ASP A 166 -6.23 30.83 17.23
C ASP A 166 -6.11 30.38 18.70
N VAL A 167 -6.86 29.38 19.14
CA VAL A 167 -6.72 28.79 20.49
C VAL A 167 -5.32 28.22 20.71
N LEU A 168 -4.77 27.50 19.73
CA LEU A 168 -3.44 26.88 19.82
C LEU A 168 -2.33 27.94 19.78
N MET A 169 -2.46 28.97 18.94
CA MET A 169 -1.54 30.11 18.86
C MET A 169 -1.52 30.93 20.16
N ILE A 170 -2.70 31.30 20.68
CA ILE A 170 -2.82 32.02 21.96
C ILE A 170 -2.24 31.19 23.10
N SER A 171 -2.53 29.89 23.16
CA SER A 171 -2.00 29.00 24.19
C SER A 171 -0.46 28.88 24.12
N TYR A 172 0.11 28.85 22.91
CA TYR A 172 1.56 28.93 22.69
C TYR A 172 2.16 30.25 23.21
N ILE A 173 1.53 31.39 22.94
CA ILE A 173 1.96 32.71 23.44
C ILE A 173 1.85 32.80 24.96
N VAL A 174 0.79 32.26 25.57
CA VAL A 174 0.65 32.22 27.04
C VAL A 174 1.75 31.38 27.68
N LEU A 175 2.13 30.24 27.09
CA LEU A 175 3.23 29.41 27.60
C LEU A 175 4.63 30.01 27.36
N ASN A 176 4.78 31.05 26.53
CA ASN A 176 6.03 31.83 26.49
C ASN A 176 6.31 32.54 27.82
N ILE A 177 5.29 32.93 28.59
CA ILE A 177 5.45 33.64 29.88
C ILE A 177 6.26 32.79 30.89
N PRO A 178 5.81 31.59 31.31
CA PRO A 178 6.57 30.74 32.23
C PRO A 178 7.88 30.23 31.61
N TRP A 179 7.95 30.03 30.28
CA TRP A 179 9.17 29.62 29.60
C TRP A 179 10.27 30.68 29.67
N MET A 180 9.98 31.91 29.24
CA MET A 180 10.97 32.98 29.16
C MET A 180 11.39 33.46 30.55
N VAL A 181 10.44 33.69 31.46
CA VAL A 181 10.73 34.09 32.85
C VAL A 181 11.50 33.00 33.58
N GLY A 182 11.08 31.74 33.41
CA GLY A 182 11.75 30.59 34.01
C GLY A 182 13.17 30.40 33.52
N THR A 183 13.37 30.40 32.20
CA THR A 183 14.70 30.23 31.59
C THR A 183 15.65 31.38 31.96
N LEU A 184 15.14 32.62 32.04
CA LEU A 184 15.92 33.76 32.54
C LEU A 184 16.31 33.61 34.03
N HIS A 185 15.41 33.08 34.87
CA HIS A 185 15.70 32.82 36.28
C HIS A 185 16.82 31.78 36.48
N PHE A 186 16.82 30.71 35.67
CA PHE A 186 17.87 29.67 35.71
C PHE A 186 19.13 30.01 34.90
N THR A 187 19.19 31.16 34.23
CA THR A 187 20.42 31.61 33.53
C THR A 187 21.49 31.97 34.56
N SER A 188 22.65 31.32 34.49
CA SER A 188 23.73 31.48 35.47
C SER A 188 24.17 32.95 35.64
N PRO A 189 24.37 33.44 36.88
CA PRO A 189 24.96 34.75 37.13
C PRO A 189 26.35 34.94 36.51
N THR A 190 27.07 33.85 36.21
CA THR A 190 28.40 33.89 35.60
C THR A 190 28.39 34.13 34.08
N ASN A 191 27.22 34.13 33.43
CA ASN A 191 27.07 34.43 32.00
C ASN A 191 26.27 35.73 31.80
N PRO A 192 26.89 36.92 31.98
CA PRO A 192 26.18 38.19 31.87
C PRO A 192 25.64 38.43 30.46
N THR A 193 26.33 37.94 29.43
CA THR A 193 25.93 38.06 28.01
C THR A 193 24.62 37.33 27.73
N ALA A 194 24.48 36.07 28.16
CA ALA A 194 23.24 35.31 28.00
C ALA A 194 22.07 35.95 28.77
N ARG A 195 22.34 36.42 30.00
CA ARG A 195 21.32 37.08 30.82
C ARG A 195 20.86 38.41 30.20
N TRP A 196 21.76 39.21 29.64
CA TRP A 196 21.43 40.46 28.95
C TRP A 196 20.58 40.20 27.71
N TRP A 197 20.99 39.28 26.82
CA TRP A 197 20.23 38.98 25.60
C TRP A 197 18.85 38.41 25.88
N ARG A 198 18.69 37.50 26.87
CA ARG A 198 17.37 37.00 27.28
C ARG A 198 16.48 38.06 27.92
N THR A 199 17.07 38.95 28.72
CA THR A 199 16.33 40.10 29.29
C THR A 199 15.85 41.01 28.16
N LEU A 200 16.72 41.37 27.22
CA LEU A 200 16.37 42.23 26.09
C LEU A 200 15.30 41.60 25.18
N THR A 201 15.52 40.39 24.67
CA THR A 201 14.59 39.71 23.74
C THR A 201 13.26 39.38 24.41
N GLY A 202 13.26 38.91 25.66
CA GLY A 202 12.05 38.66 26.43
C GLY A 202 11.26 39.93 26.73
N SER A 203 11.92 41.01 27.19
CA SER A 203 11.26 42.31 27.42
C SER A 203 10.69 42.90 26.13
N LEU A 204 11.42 42.82 25.02
CA LEU A 204 10.92 43.25 23.71
C LEU A 204 9.72 42.40 23.27
N PHE A 205 9.75 41.07 23.44
CA PHE A 205 8.64 40.18 23.11
C PHE A 205 7.35 40.62 23.83
N PHE A 206 7.39 40.77 25.15
CA PHE A 206 6.20 41.20 25.91
C PHE A 206 5.79 42.65 25.62
N THR A 207 6.73 43.55 25.31
CA THR A 207 6.42 44.93 24.92
C THR A 207 5.71 44.99 23.57
N MET A 208 6.10 44.15 22.60
CA MET A 208 5.51 44.10 21.25
C MET A 208 4.10 43.49 21.21
N LEU A 209 3.67 42.76 22.25
CA LEU A 209 2.28 42.29 22.36
C LEU A 209 1.27 43.45 22.46
N VAL A 210 1.65 44.59 23.07
CA VAL A 210 0.76 45.76 23.22
C VAL A 210 0.37 46.37 21.86
N PRO A 211 1.31 46.78 20.98
CA PRO A 211 0.96 47.25 19.64
C PRO A 211 0.36 46.15 18.76
N LEU A 212 0.75 44.87 18.92
CA LEU A 212 0.12 43.76 18.20
C LEU A 212 -1.39 43.71 18.49
N VAL A 213 -1.79 43.65 19.76
CA VAL A 213 -3.22 43.60 20.17
C VAL A 213 -3.96 44.86 19.74
N TYR A 214 -3.33 46.04 19.84
CA TYR A 214 -3.91 47.28 19.34
C TYR A 214 -4.21 47.20 17.83
N TYR A 215 -3.23 46.84 16.99
CA TYR A 215 -3.45 46.76 15.54
C TYR A 215 -4.34 45.59 15.12
N TYR A 216 -4.38 44.49 15.88
CA TYR A 216 -5.36 43.41 15.71
C TYR A 216 -6.80 43.95 15.87
N ILE A 217 -7.06 44.74 16.91
CA ILE A 217 -8.37 45.37 17.13
C ILE A 217 -8.68 46.40 16.02
N GLN A 218 -7.70 47.22 15.62
CA GLN A 218 -7.87 48.17 14.51
C GLN A 218 -8.20 47.48 13.17
N HIS A 219 -7.65 46.29 12.92
CA HIS A 219 -7.97 45.47 11.74
C HIS A 219 -9.33 44.75 11.88
N LYS A 220 -9.52 43.91 12.90
CA LYS A 220 -10.70 43.03 13.03
C LYS A 220 -11.98 43.79 13.38
N VAL A 221 -11.90 44.76 14.30
CA VAL A 221 -13.08 45.48 14.83
C VAL A 221 -13.31 46.77 14.06
N HIS A 222 -12.29 47.63 13.95
CA HIS A 222 -12.44 48.96 13.35
C HIS A 222 -12.20 49.00 11.83
N ARG A 223 -11.70 47.91 11.23
CA ARG A 223 -11.46 47.75 9.78
C ARG A 223 -10.68 48.90 9.14
N ILE A 224 -9.68 49.42 9.85
CA ILE A 224 -8.85 50.53 9.36
C ILE A 224 -7.85 50.03 8.30
N ALA A 225 -7.79 50.75 7.18
CA ALA A 225 -6.84 50.49 6.09
C ALA A 225 -5.37 50.56 6.54
N GLY A 226 -4.58 49.57 6.15
CA GLY A 226 -3.16 49.46 6.52
C GLY A 226 -2.93 48.97 7.96
N ALA A 227 -3.99 48.60 8.70
CA ALA A 227 -3.87 48.07 10.06
C ALA A 227 -3.42 46.60 10.07
N TYR A 228 -3.82 45.81 9.07
CA TYR A 228 -3.43 44.39 8.97
C TYR A 228 -1.94 44.25 8.69
N SER A 229 -1.38 45.06 7.78
CA SER A 229 0.06 45.07 7.48
C SER A 229 0.89 45.49 8.68
N LYS A 230 0.40 46.44 9.48
CA LYS A 230 1.05 46.86 10.74
C LYS A 230 0.98 45.75 11.79
N TYR A 231 -0.18 45.10 11.96
CA TYR A 231 -0.32 43.92 12.81
C TYR A 231 0.66 42.82 12.41
N ALA A 232 0.72 42.48 11.12
CA ALA A 232 1.61 41.47 10.55
C ALA A 232 3.10 41.75 10.85
N LEU A 233 3.55 43.00 10.76
CA LEU A 233 4.93 43.36 11.13
C LEU A 233 5.25 43.08 12.61
N PHE A 234 4.31 43.31 13.54
CA PHE A 234 4.49 42.94 14.95
C PHE A 234 4.45 41.42 15.16
N GLU A 235 3.62 40.70 14.41
CA GLU A 235 3.53 39.24 14.44
C GLU A 235 4.85 38.58 13.99
N TRP A 236 5.39 38.99 12.83
CA TRP A 236 6.72 38.59 12.36
C TRP A 236 7.82 38.95 13.38
N SER A 237 7.73 40.13 14.00
CA SER A 237 8.70 40.56 15.03
C SER A 237 8.68 39.67 16.27
N LEU A 238 7.50 39.21 16.73
CA LEU A 238 7.38 38.32 17.87
C LEU A 238 8.03 36.95 17.61
N ILE A 239 7.87 36.40 16.41
CA ILE A 239 8.51 35.13 16.02
C ILE A 239 10.03 35.28 15.99
N LEU A 240 10.55 36.35 15.39
CA LEU A 240 11.99 36.63 15.39
C LEU A 240 12.54 36.80 16.81
N LEU A 241 11.78 37.44 17.71
CA LEU A 241 12.16 37.61 19.12
C LEU A 241 12.12 36.30 19.92
N ASP A 242 11.17 35.39 19.67
CA ASP A 242 11.13 34.05 20.30
C ASP A 242 12.31 33.18 19.83
N VAL A 243 12.55 33.11 18.51
CA VAL A 243 13.69 32.38 17.94
C VAL A 243 15.01 32.96 18.46
N ALA A 244 15.13 34.29 18.59
CA ALA A 244 16.30 34.94 19.16
C ALA A 244 16.47 34.67 20.67
N PHE A 245 15.38 34.68 21.46
CA PHE A 245 15.43 34.36 22.89
C PHE A 245 15.93 32.93 23.12
N ASP A 246 15.41 31.97 22.36
CA ASP A 246 15.83 30.57 22.46
C ASP A 246 17.23 30.34 21.89
N ALA A 247 17.66 31.12 20.90
CA ALA A 247 19.02 31.06 20.35
C ALA A 247 20.12 31.38 21.38
N VAL A 248 19.82 32.19 22.41
CA VAL A 248 20.73 32.43 23.53
C VAL A 248 21.15 31.15 24.25
N SER A 249 20.35 30.08 24.15
CA SER A 249 20.63 28.78 24.77
C SER A 249 21.89 28.09 24.20
N ILE A 250 22.41 28.51 23.04
CA ILE A 250 23.75 28.11 22.57
C ILE A 250 24.82 28.48 23.61
N LEU A 251 24.71 29.67 24.22
CA LEU A 251 25.67 30.16 25.21
C LEU A 251 25.65 29.34 26.51
N ASP A 252 24.49 28.78 26.89
CA ASP A 252 24.41 27.87 28.04
C ASP A 252 25.03 26.51 27.73
N VAL A 253 24.76 25.96 26.54
CA VAL A 253 25.33 24.67 26.09
C VAL A 253 26.85 24.74 26.01
N SER A 254 27.43 25.89 25.66
CA SER A 254 28.89 26.10 25.66
C SER A 254 29.56 25.92 27.03
N SER A 255 28.78 25.97 28.13
CA SER A 255 29.26 25.74 29.50
C SER A 255 29.06 24.31 30.02
N LEU A 256 28.52 23.40 29.19
CA LEU A 256 28.18 22.03 29.57
C LEU A 256 29.39 21.07 29.49
N GLU A 257 29.95 20.71 30.64
CA GLU A 257 30.96 19.64 30.77
C GLU A 257 30.33 18.33 31.26
N ILE A 258 30.28 17.30 30.39
CA ILE A 258 29.69 15.99 30.73
C ILE A 258 30.79 15.00 31.12
N ARG A 259 31.07 14.83 32.42
CA ARG A 259 32.04 13.82 32.88
C ARG A 259 31.41 12.44 33.02
N ILE A 260 31.93 11.46 32.27
CA ILE A 260 31.64 10.04 32.46
C ILE A 260 32.62 9.50 33.50
N ILE A 261 32.12 8.97 34.62
CA ILE A 261 32.93 8.37 35.68
C ILE A 261 32.69 6.86 35.68
N GLU A 262 33.75 6.08 35.47
CA GLU A 262 33.71 4.63 35.58
C GLU A 262 33.73 4.22 37.06
N LYS A 263 32.64 3.63 37.55
CA LYS A 263 32.59 3.05 38.90
C LYS A 263 33.27 1.68 38.90
N GLY A 264 34.59 1.67 39.08
CA GLY A 264 35.34 0.46 39.45
C GLY A 264 34.93 -0.05 40.85
N VAL A 265 35.03 -1.36 41.06
CA VAL A 265 34.46 -2.06 42.23
C VAL A 265 35.11 -1.67 43.56
N ASP A 266 36.39 -1.28 43.57
CA ASP A 266 37.17 -0.99 44.80
C ASP A 266 37.81 0.42 44.83
N ALA A 267 37.23 1.40 44.12
CA ALA A 267 37.70 2.78 44.20
C ALA A 267 37.24 3.42 45.53
N PRO A 268 38.15 3.97 46.37
CA PRO A 268 37.73 4.72 47.56
C PRO A 268 36.88 5.92 47.12
N VAL A 269 35.74 6.12 47.78
CA VAL A 269 34.76 7.14 47.40
C VAL A 269 35.40 8.52 47.52
N ALA A 270 35.84 9.08 46.39
CA ALA A 270 36.23 10.48 46.30
C ALA A 270 35.02 11.32 46.73
N PRO A 271 35.16 12.24 47.71
CA PRO A 271 34.03 13.01 48.20
C PRO A 271 33.46 13.86 47.06
N PRO A 272 32.12 13.90 46.89
CA PRO A 272 31.51 14.69 45.83
C PRO A 272 31.82 16.17 46.05
N TYR A 273 32.66 16.74 45.19
CA TYR A 273 33.00 18.15 45.25
C TYR A 273 31.83 18.98 44.71
N LEU A 274 30.86 19.27 45.59
CA LEU A 274 29.95 20.42 45.52
C LEU A 274 29.12 20.52 46.83
N ALA A 275 29.26 21.66 47.51
CA ALA A 275 28.68 22.07 48.81
C ALA A 275 29.41 21.64 50.11
N PRO A 276 29.52 22.53 51.12
CA PRO A 276 30.26 22.30 52.37
C PRO A 276 29.50 21.40 53.37
N PRO A 277 30.20 20.78 54.34
CA PRO A 277 29.60 19.83 55.28
C PRO A 277 28.70 20.50 56.32
N ILE A 278 27.54 19.91 56.59
CA ILE A 278 26.72 20.22 57.77
C ILE A 278 27.19 19.34 58.93
N PRO A 279 27.44 19.89 60.14
CA PRO A 279 27.85 19.11 61.29
C PRO A 279 26.79 18.08 61.72
N SER A 280 27.27 16.92 62.14
CA SER A 280 26.47 15.82 62.68
C SER A 280 25.71 16.20 63.96
N ALA A 281 24.40 15.89 64.03
CA ALA A 281 23.69 15.81 65.31
C ALA A 281 22.47 14.85 65.26
N HIS A 282 22.58 13.76 66.03
CA HIS A 282 21.51 13.07 66.78
C HIS A 282 20.25 12.50 66.06
N THR A 283 20.24 11.16 66.01
CA THR A 283 19.13 10.26 66.41
C THR A 283 17.69 10.58 65.97
N ARG A 284 17.15 9.77 65.02
CA ARG A 284 15.86 9.05 65.21
C ARG A 284 15.57 8.04 64.08
N LYS A 285 15.19 6.82 64.50
CA LYS A 285 14.40 5.74 63.84
C LYS A 285 14.49 5.56 62.31
N GLU A 286 14.86 4.34 61.91
CA GLU A 286 14.72 3.79 60.55
C GLU A 286 13.32 4.05 59.93
N PRO A 287 13.24 4.60 58.71
CA PRO A 287 11.99 4.68 57.95
C PRO A 287 11.72 3.35 57.23
N ALA A 288 10.42 3.05 57.00
CA ALA A 288 9.93 1.75 56.50
C ALA A 288 10.32 1.37 55.05
N ILE A 289 11.27 2.08 54.42
CA ILE A 289 11.71 1.87 53.03
C ILE A 289 12.77 0.76 52.92
N GLU A 290 13.66 0.61 53.92
CA GLU A 290 14.67 -0.47 53.88
C GLU A 290 14.06 -1.87 54.02
N ARG A 291 12.91 -2.00 54.70
CA ARG A 291 12.13 -3.25 54.70
C ARG A 291 11.52 -3.58 53.34
N TRP A 292 11.27 -2.57 52.50
CA TRP A 292 10.73 -2.77 51.15
C TRP A 292 11.83 -3.14 50.16
N TYR A 293 13.04 -2.59 50.33
CA TYR A 293 14.22 -2.98 49.54
C TYR A 293 14.69 -4.40 49.86
N ASN A 294 14.85 -4.75 51.15
CA ASN A 294 15.35 -6.08 51.54
C ASN A 294 14.37 -7.22 51.18
N TRP A 295 13.06 -6.94 51.13
CA TRP A 295 12.04 -7.91 50.66
C TRP A 295 12.17 -8.26 49.16
N PHE A 296 12.73 -7.35 48.34
CA PHE A 296 12.97 -7.62 46.92
C PHE A 296 14.30 -8.33 46.68
N ASP A 297 15.33 -8.08 47.48
CA ASP A 297 16.68 -8.61 47.21
C ASP A 297 16.81 -10.10 47.59
N GLU A 298 16.30 -10.51 48.76
CA GLU A 298 16.30 -11.93 49.22
C GLU A 298 15.59 -12.89 48.26
N ARG A 299 14.65 -12.41 47.43
CA ARG A 299 13.96 -13.24 46.44
C ARG A 299 14.73 -13.45 45.12
N THR A 300 15.87 -12.80 44.92
CA THR A 300 16.64 -12.87 43.66
C THR A 300 17.95 -13.67 43.74
N SER A 301 18.47 -13.94 44.94
CA SER A 301 19.61 -14.85 45.17
C SER A 301 19.20 -16.31 44.98
N ASP A 302 18.12 -16.74 45.63
CA ASP A 302 17.70 -18.15 45.63
C ASP A 302 17.20 -18.62 44.27
N THR A 303 16.58 -17.75 43.46
CA THR A 303 16.18 -18.10 42.09
C THR A 303 17.38 -18.36 41.18
N ARG A 304 18.51 -17.65 41.37
CA ARG A 304 19.72 -17.88 40.57
C ARG A 304 20.42 -19.19 40.93
N LEU A 305 20.41 -19.59 42.19
CA LEU A 305 20.98 -20.87 42.63
C LEU A 305 20.07 -22.06 42.30
N PHE A 306 18.75 -21.90 42.41
CA PHE A 306 17.77 -22.91 42.00
C PHE A 306 17.83 -23.19 40.48
N LEU A 307 17.92 -22.14 39.64
CA LEU A 307 18.05 -22.28 38.18
C LEU A 307 19.35 -22.98 37.74
N ALA A 308 20.43 -22.89 38.53
CA ALA A 308 21.68 -23.58 38.23
C ALA A 308 21.60 -25.10 38.48
N HIS A 309 20.86 -25.54 39.50
CA HIS A 309 20.71 -26.97 39.82
C HIS A 309 19.67 -27.71 38.96
N SER A 310 18.72 -27.00 38.34
CA SER A 310 17.70 -27.62 37.47
C SER A 310 18.19 -28.10 36.09
N TYR A 311 19.49 -28.01 35.79
CA TYR A 311 20.07 -28.44 34.50
C TYR A 311 20.56 -29.90 34.46
N LEU A 312 20.41 -30.67 35.55
CA LEU A 312 20.82 -32.09 35.62
C LEU A 312 19.66 -32.97 36.08
N GLY A 313 18.77 -33.31 35.14
CA GLY A 313 17.70 -34.29 35.36
C GLY A 313 16.58 -34.21 34.32
N GLU A 314 16.49 -35.19 33.42
CA GLU A 314 15.33 -35.36 32.54
C GLU A 314 14.16 -36.03 33.27
N PRO A 315 12.94 -35.46 33.26
CA PRO A 315 11.74 -36.15 33.71
C PRO A 315 10.88 -36.71 32.53
N PRO A 316 10.04 -37.74 32.75
CA PRO A 316 9.54 -38.61 31.66
C PRO A 316 8.42 -38.06 30.74
N SER A 317 8.27 -36.75 30.58
CA SER A 317 7.10 -36.12 29.92
C SER A 317 7.29 -35.74 28.44
N CYS A 318 8.33 -36.25 27.77
CA CYS A 318 8.77 -35.75 26.45
C CYS A 318 7.75 -35.87 25.29
N GLN A 319 6.74 -36.75 25.36
CA GLN A 319 5.76 -36.88 24.28
C GLN A 319 4.85 -35.64 24.14
N PHE A 320 4.28 -35.12 25.24
CA PHE A 320 3.35 -33.98 25.16
C PHE A 320 4.03 -32.67 24.73
N ARG A 321 5.22 -32.37 25.28
CA ARG A 321 5.97 -31.15 24.91
C ARG A 321 6.29 -31.10 23.41
N SER A 322 6.52 -32.26 22.79
CA SER A 322 6.77 -32.38 21.36
C SER A 322 5.55 -32.07 20.48
N VAL A 323 4.32 -32.24 20.98
CA VAL A 323 3.09 -31.92 20.24
C VAL A 323 2.85 -30.39 20.22
N PHE A 324 3.04 -29.71 21.35
CA PHE A 324 2.87 -28.25 21.42
C PHE A 324 3.95 -27.50 20.62
N ASP A 325 5.22 -27.90 20.72
CA ASP A 325 6.31 -27.32 19.92
C ASP A 325 6.11 -27.56 18.40
N ARG A 326 5.47 -28.68 18.01
CA ARG A 326 4.97 -28.87 16.64
C ARG A 326 3.83 -27.91 16.32
N CYS A 327 2.79 -27.80 17.15
CA CYS A 327 1.65 -26.89 16.91
C CYS A 327 2.09 -25.43 16.73
N GLN A 328 2.97 -24.93 17.60
CA GLN A 328 3.48 -23.57 17.57
C GLN A 328 4.24 -23.26 16.27
N ARG A 329 5.06 -24.21 15.78
CA ARG A 329 5.85 -24.05 14.55
C ARG A 329 5.06 -24.30 13.26
N HIS A 330 4.03 -25.14 13.30
CA HIS A 330 3.27 -25.55 12.11
C HIS A 330 2.00 -24.75 11.85
N PHE A 331 1.39 -24.17 12.88
CA PHE A 331 0.13 -23.46 12.76
C PHE A 331 0.22 -22.02 13.26
N VAL A 332 0.61 -21.82 14.52
CA VAL A 332 0.60 -20.50 15.19
C VAL A 332 1.51 -19.48 14.50
N LEU A 333 2.78 -19.82 14.27
CA LEU A 333 3.74 -18.89 13.64
C LEU A 333 3.36 -18.56 12.18
N PRO A 334 3.05 -19.54 11.30
CA PRO A 334 2.48 -19.26 9.98
C PRO A 334 1.20 -18.43 10.01
N HIS A 335 0.28 -18.67 10.95
CA HIS A 335 -0.95 -17.89 11.08
C HIS A 335 -0.66 -16.42 11.41
N THR A 336 0.25 -16.11 12.34
CA THR A 336 0.63 -14.70 12.59
C THR A 336 1.23 -14.01 11.35
N ALA A 337 1.97 -14.76 10.51
CA ALA A 337 2.50 -14.21 9.26
C ALA A 337 1.40 -14.01 8.21
N PHE A 338 0.41 -14.92 8.15
CA PHE A 338 -0.79 -14.75 7.33
C PHE A 338 -1.60 -13.49 7.71
N VAL A 339 -1.72 -13.15 9.00
CA VAL A 339 -2.32 -11.86 9.43
C VAL A 339 -1.55 -10.68 8.85
N PHE A 340 -0.21 -10.68 8.93
CA PHE A 340 0.61 -9.63 8.35
C PHE A 340 0.42 -9.52 6.82
N TRP A 341 0.50 -10.64 6.10
CA TRP A 341 0.31 -10.65 4.64
C TRP A 341 -1.11 -10.22 4.24
N SER A 342 -2.12 -10.60 5.00
CA SER A 342 -3.51 -10.17 4.79
C SER A 342 -3.64 -8.65 4.91
N ASN A 343 -3.11 -8.06 5.99
CA ASN A 343 -3.13 -6.61 6.17
C ASN A 343 -2.31 -5.88 5.09
N LEU A 344 -1.13 -6.40 4.72
CA LEU A 344 -0.27 -5.76 3.72
C LEU A 344 -0.87 -5.78 2.31
N THR A 345 -1.58 -6.85 1.94
CA THR A 345 -2.10 -7.05 0.56
C THR A 345 -3.38 -6.29 0.24
N VAL A 346 -4.14 -5.84 1.25
CA VAL A 346 -5.35 -5.02 1.05
C VAL A 346 -5.08 -3.53 1.14
N LEU A 347 -3.96 -3.11 1.75
CA LEU A 347 -3.59 -1.69 1.87
C LEU A 347 -3.55 -0.96 0.51
N PRO A 348 -2.94 -1.51 -0.57
CA PRO A 348 -2.89 -0.81 -1.86
C PRO A 348 -4.27 -0.66 -2.51
N ILE A 349 -5.17 -1.64 -2.29
CA ILE A 349 -6.56 -1.62 -2.80
C ILE A 349 -7.33 -0.45 -2.19
N MET A 350 -7.24 -0.30 -0.87
CA MET A 350 -7.97 0.72 -0.13
C MET A 350 -7.39 2.13 -0.37
N ILE A 351 -6.09 2.24 -0.64
CA ILE A 351 -5.47 3.49 -1.10
C ILE A 351 -5.95 3.82 -2.53
N PHE A 352 -5.82 2.87 -3.46
CA PHE A 352 -6.13 3.07 -4.87
C PHE A 352 -7.60 3.42 -5.11
N TYR A 353 -8.52 2.84 -4.34
CA TYR A 353 -9.93 3.25 -4.33
C TYR A 353 -10.08 4.78 -4.26
N SER A 354 -9.45 5.42 -3.26
CA SER A 354 -9.48 6.88 -3.10
C SER A 354 -8.85 7.61 -4.28
N SER A 355 -7.76 7.07 -4.84
CA SER A 355 -7.08 7.62 -6.03
C SER A 355 -8.01 7.63 -7.26
N VAL A 356 -8.70 6.52 -7.55
CA VAL A 356 -9.61 6.40 -8.71
C VAL A 356 -10.80 7.35 -8.58
N TRP A 357 -11.48 7.40 -7.42
CA TRP A 357 -12.58 8.36 -7.20
C TRP A 357 -12.14 9.83 -7.32
N SER A 358 -10.85 10.13 -7.09
CA SER A 358 -10.27 11.47 -7.28
C SER A 358 -9.69 11.71 -8.68
N MET A 359 -9.66 10.68 -9.55
CA MET A 359 -8.96 10.64 -10.84
C MET A 359 -7.52 11.18 -10.75
N GLY A 360 -6.82 10.84 -9.66
CA GLY A 360 -5.52 11.44 -9.33
C GLY A 360 -4.96 11.00 -7.97
N LEU A 361 -4.14 11.86 -7.36
CA LEU A 361 -3.61 11.65 -6.01
C LEU A 361 -4.54 12.29 -4.97
N SER A 362 -5.17 11.45 -4.15
CA SER A 362 -6.15 11.83 -3.12
C SER A 362 -5.52 12.38 -1.83
N GLY A 363 -4.24 12.09 -1.60
CA GLY A 363 -3.51 12.36 -0.36
C GLY A 363 -3.40 11.14 0.57
N GLU A 364 -4.33 10.19 0.48
CA GLU A 364 -4.28 8.94 1.27
C GLU A 364 -3.15 8.00 0.83
N GLU A 365 -2.53 8.25 -0.34
CA GLU A 365 -1.34 7.50 -0.81
C GLU A 365 -0.14 7.63 0.15
N VAL A 366 -0.12 8.66 1.01
CA VAL A 366 0.88 8.79 2.08
C VAL A 366 0.86 7.61 3.06
N LEU A 367 -0.28 6.91 3.19
CA LEU A 367 -0.42 5.74 4.04
C LEU A 367 0.38 4.52 3.54
N LEU A 368 0.83 4.49 2.29
CA LEU A 368 1.79 3.50 1.81
C LEU A 368 3.07 3.47 2.67
N PHE A 369 3.48 4.65 3.16
CA PHE A 369 4.69 4.82 3.95
C PHE A 369 4.56 4.41 5.43
N VAL A 370 3.41 3.90 5.88
CA VAL A 370 3.33 3.24 7.21
C VAL A 370 4.23 2.00 7.27
N SER A 371 4.53 1.38 6.13
CA SER A 371 5.51 0.29 5.98
C SER A 371 6.93 0.69 6.43
N LEU A 372 7.26 1.99 6.43
CA LEU A 372 8.54 2.56 6.88
C LEU A 372 8.71 2.56 8.42
N SER A 373 7.68 2.14 9.17
CA SER A 373 7.67 2.09 10.63
C SER A 373 8.89 1.42 11.31
N PRO A 374 9.65 0.46 10.73
CA PRO A 374 10.85 -0.06 11.37
C PRO A 374 11.87 0.99 11.81
N VAL A 375 11.85 2.20 11.25
CA VAL A 375 12.63 3.36 11.71
C VAL A 375 12.57 3.54 13.23
N PHE A 376 11.43 3.29 13.87
CA PHE A 376 11.28 3.43 15.33
C PHE A 376 12.10 2.41 16.14
N LEU A 377 12.53 1.28 15.56
CA LEU A 377 13.45 0.32 16.21
C LEU A 377 14.90 0.86 16.31
N SER A 378 15.19 1.99 15.69
CA SER A 378 16.42 2.77 15.96
C SER A 378 16.40 3.33 17.39
N ILE A 379 15.21 3.69 17.90
CA ILE A 379 15.01 4.20 19.26
C ILE A 379 15.08 3.02 20.24
N ARG A 380 16.14 2.98 21.05
CA ARG A 380 16.42 1.86 21.97
C ARG A 380 15.21 1.46 22.83
N ARG A 381 14.52 2.43 23.44
CA ARG A 381 13.35 2.17 24.30
C ARG A 381 12.18 1.53 23.55
N LEU A 382 11.88 1.99 22.33
CA LEU A 382 10.81 1.40 21.52
C LEU A 382 11.19 0.00 21.03
N ARG A 383 12.46 -0.21 20.67
CA ARG A 383 12.98 -1.55 20.34
C ARG A 383 12.87 -2.51 21.53
N GLU A 384 13.27 -2.09 22.73
CA GLU A 384 13.15 -2.89 23.96
C GLU A 384 11.68 -3.15 24.31
N LEU A 385 10.78 -2.18 24.13
CA LEU A 385 9.34 -2.32 24.33
C LEU A 385 8.73 -3.37 23.37
N VAL A 386 9.00 -3.27 22.06
CA VAL A 386 8.48 -4.19 21.04
C VAL A 386 9.04 -5.60 21.23
N LEU A 387 10.35 -5.73 21.50
CA LEU A 387 10.98 -7.04 21.76
C LEU A 387 10.48 -7.69 23.05
N GLY A 388 10.23 -6.90 24.11
CA GLY A 388 9.72 -7.40 25.39
C GLY A 388 8.23 -7.78 25.37
N ASN A 389 7.45 -7.22 24.43
CA ASN A 389 5.98 -7.35 24.41
C ASN A 389 5.44 -7.91 23.08
N GLN A 390 6.22 -8.71 22.35
CA GLN A 390 5.85 -9.21 21.01
C GLN A 390 4.41 -9.77 20.92
N THR A 391 3.94 -10.50 21.94
CA THR A 391 2.58 -11.04 22.02
C THR A 391 1.49 -9.95 22.04
N LEU A 392 1.71 -8.85 22.76
CA LEU A 392 0.81 -7.69 22.77
C LEU A 392 0.83 -6.99 21.40
N VAL A 393 2.00 -6.89 20.76
CA VAL A 393 2.13 -6.28 19.43
C VAL A 393 1.43 -7.15 18.37
N HIS A 394 1.46 -8.49 18.48
CA HIS A 394 0.64 -9.39 17.65
C HIS A 394 -0.87 -9.18 17.88
N LEU A 395 -1.30 -8.99 19.12
CA LEU A 395 -2.70 -8.66 19.42
C LEU A 395 -3.14 -7.36 18.72
N VAL A 396 -2.27 -6.34 18.68
CA VAL A 396 -2.54 -5.08 17.97
C VAL A 396 -2.62 -5.28 16.45
N THR A 397 -1.84 -6.17 15.83
CA THR A 397 -1.97 -6.41 14.37
C THR A 397 -3.32 -7.00 13.95
N LEU A 398 -4.06 -7.63 14.87
CA LEU A 398 -5.41 -8.14 14.59
C LEU A 398 -6.45 -7.03 14.38
N ILE A 399 -6.18 -5.77 14.77
CA ILE A 399 -7.13 -4.68 14.51
C ILE A 399 -7.28 -4.39 13.01
N GLY A 400 -6.27 -4.72 12.19
CA GLY A 400 -6.37 -4.59 10.73
C GLY A 400 -7.39 -5.55 10.11
N LEU A 401 -7.52 -6.76 10.68
CA LEU A 401 -8.60 -7.69 10.33
C LEU A 401 -9.93 -7.20 10.90
N ALA A 402 -9.96 -6.77 12.16
CA ALA A 402 -11.16 -6.30 12.86
C ALA A 402 -11.73 -4.98 12.30
N ALA A 403 -10.97 -4.26 11.48
CA ALA A 403 -11.41 -3.04 10.81
C ALA A 403 -12.64 -3.25 9.93
N TYR A 404 -12.93 -4.48 9.49
CA TYR A 404 -14.18 -4.82 8.80
C TYR A 404 -15.48 -4.56 9.59
N GLN A 405 -15.41 -4.35 10.91
CA GLN A 405 -16.59 -3.93 11.69
C GLN A 405 -16.82 -2.41 11.66
N ILE A 406 -15.88 -1.65 11.11
CA ILE A 406 -16.02 -0.22 10.85
C ILE A 406 -16.87 -0.08 9.59
N ASP A 407 -18.07 0.46 9.80
CA ASP A 407 -19.09 0.67 8.78
C ASP A 407 -19.09 2.16 8.42
N ASP A 408 -18.11 2.55 7.63
CA ASP A 408 -17.86 3.91 7.16
C ASP A 408 -17.61 3.91 5.63
N ASP A 409 -17.38 5.09 5.05
CA ASP A 409 -17.05 5.24 3.62
C ASP A 409 -15.65 4.70 3.25
N GLY A 410 -15.02 3.93 4.15
CA GLY A 410 -13.74 3.24 3.99
C GLY A 410 -12.52 3.99 4.52
N ALA A 411 -12.61 5.29 4.81
CA ALA A 411 -11.47 6.13 5.19
C ALA A 411 -10.92 5.83 6.60
N VAL A 412 -11.79 5.64 7.60
CA VAL A 412 -11.40 5.24 8.95
C VAL A 412 -10.89 3.80 8.93
N ARG A 413 -11.56 2.91 8.18
CA ARG A 413 -11.14 1.52 7.97
C ARG A 413 -9.73 1.43 7.36
N LEU A 414 -9.42 2.25 6.35
CA LEU A 414 -8.10 2.39 5.73
C LEU A 414 -7.04 2.82 6.75
N ARG A 415 -7.32 3.85 7.57
CA ARG A 415 -6.35 4.36 8.56
C ARG A 415 -6.06 3.34 9.67
N VAL A 416 -7.07 2.59 10.13
CA VAL A 416 -6.89 1.50 11.10
C VAL A 416 -6.07 0.35 10.51
N LEU A 417 -6.34 -0.03 9.26
CA LEU A 417 -5.53 -1.00 8.53
C LEU A 417 -4.08 -0.53 8.37
N ALA A 418 -3.86 0.71 7.93
CA ALA A 418 -2.53 1.28 7.72
C ALA A 418 -1.70 1.29 9.03
N PHE A 419 -2.33 1.62 10.16
CA PHE A 419 -1.71 1.47 11.48
C PHE A 419 -1.34 0.00 11.78
N ALA A 420 -2.23 -0.95 11.50
CA ALA A 420 -1.96 -2.38 11.71
C ALA A 420 -0.81 -2.91 10.82
N VAL A 421 -0.70 -2.44 9.57
CA VAL A 421 0.45 -2.73 8.68
C VAL A 421 1.74 -2.14 9.26
N GLY A 422 1.71 -0.89 9.70
CA GLY A 422 2.86 -0.25 10.35
C GLY A 422 3.31 -1.00 11.62
N VAL A 423 2.39 -1.43 12.47
CA VAL A 423 2.70 -2.26 13.64
C VAL A 423 3.24 -3.64 13.22
N GLY A 424 2.72 -4.22 12.14
CA GLY A 424 3.19 -5.48 11.56
C GLY A 424 4.63 -5.42 11.06
N SER A 425 4.99 -4.40 10.27
CA SER A 425 6.35 -4.21 9.74
C SER A 425 7.38 -4.01 10.86
N LEU A 426 6.99 -3.26 11.91
CA LEU A 426 7.76 -3.14 13.16
C LEU A 426 8.01 -4.50 13.82
N LEU A 427 6.94 -5.28 14.00
CA LEU A 427 6.96 -6.54 14.71
C LEU A 427 7.80 -7.61 14.01
N TYR A 428 7.63 -7.80 12.70
CA TYR A 428 8.41 -8.78 11.95
C TYR A 428 9.89 -8.41 11.87
N THR A 429 10.20 -7.12 11.67
CA THR A 429 11.58 -6.63 11.73
C THR A 429 12.21 -6.90 13.10
N ALA A 430 11.49 -6.64 14.20
CA ALA A 430 11.96 -6.94 15.54
C ALA A 430 12.17 -8.45 15.78
N LYS A 431 11.27 -9.31 15.28
CA LYS A 431 11.38 -10.78 15.37
C LYS A 431 12.59 -11.33 14.62
N TRP A 432 12.92 -10.81 13.44
CA TRP A 432 14.15 -11.23 12.75
C TRP A 432 15.39 -10.68 13.45
N TRP A 433 15.36 -9.42 13.91
CA TRP A 433 16.45 -8.82 14.67
C TRP A 433 16.79 -9.56 15.96
N GLU A 434 15.81 -10.02 16.72
CA GLU A 434 16.02 -10.85 17.91
C GLU A 434 16.83 -12.12 17.57
N ALA A 435 16.43 -12.81 16.51
CA ALA A 435 17.00 -14.09 16.10
C ALA A 435 18.35 -13.99 15.37
N ARG A 436 18.87 -12.79 15.08
CA ARG A 436 20.09 -12.56 14.27
C ARG A 436 21.34 -13.32 14.71
N ALA A 437 21.46 -13.60 16.01
CA ALA A 437 22.56 -14.35 16.59
C ALA A 437 22.39 -15.88 16.47
N HIS A 438 21.18 -16.35 16.17
CA HIS A 438 20.77 -17.75 16.21
C HIS A 438 20.28 -18.18 14.83
N GLN A 439 21.22 -18.53 13.96
CA GLN A 439 21.00 -18.87 12.55
C GLN A 439 19.84 -19.85 12.31
N THR A 440 19.75 -20.92 13.11
CA THR A 440 18.66 -21.92 13.03
C THR A 440 17.28 -21.32 13.33
N GLU A 441 17.19 -20.38 14.27
CA GLU A 441 15.95 -19.73 14.67
C GLU A 441 15.56 -18.63 13.68
N LEU A 442 16.52 -17.86 13.18
CA LEU A 442 16.31 -16.87 12.11
C LEU A 442 15.77 -17.56 10.84
N TYR A 443 16.37 -18.69 10.46
CA TYR A 443 15.87 -19.55 9.38
C TYR A 443 14.44 -20.06 9.66
N CYS A 444 14.15 -20.53 10.87
CA CYS A 444 12.78 -20.98 11.20
C CYS A 444 11.77 -19.83 11.11
N ARG A 445 12.08 -18.64 11.66
CA ARG A 445 11.19 -17.46 11.63
C ARG A 445 10.93 -16.95 10.21
N THR A 446 11.94 -16.95 9.34
CA THR A 446 11.82 -16.53 7.93
C THR A 446 11.09 -17.56 7.08
N VAL A 447 11.32 -18.87 7.28
CA VAL A 447 10.54 -19.91 6.62
C VAL A 447 9.07 -19.86 7.05
N THR A 448 8.76 -19.74 8.34
CA THR A 448 7.35 -19.62 8.79
C THR A 448 6.68 -18.36 8.24
N PHE A 449 7.43 -17.28 8.00
CA PHE A 449 6.93 -16.07 7.37
C PHE A 449 6.54 -16.29 5.89
N GLY A 450 7.37 -17.02 5.14
CA GLY A 450 7.03 -17.46 3.78
C GLY A 450 5.86 -18.47 3.75
N THR A 451 5.74 -19.33 4.76
CA THR A 451 4.59 -20.25 4.90
C THR A 451 3.28 -19.48 5.12
N GLY A 452 3.29 -18.35 5.83
CA GLY A 452 2.12 -17.47 5.96
C GLY A 452 1.64 -16.89 4.63
N LEU A 453 2.57 -16.56 3.72
CA LEU A 453 2.22 -16.13 2.36
C LEU A 453 1.63 -17.28 1.54
N ILE A 454 2.21 -18.48 1.61
CA ILE A 454 1.65 -19.68 0.96
C ILE A 454 0.25 -20.00 1.51
N PHE A 455 -0.01 -19.80 2.80
CA PHE A 455 -1.34 -19.95 3.38
C PHE A 455 -2.33 -18.89 2.85
N THR A 456 -1.85 -17.66 2.61
CA THR A 456 -2.63 -16.61 1.91
C THR A 456 -3.01 -17.08 0.50
N LEU A 457 -2.05 -17.61 -0.27
CA LEU A 457 -2.29 -18.16 -1.61
C LEU A 457 -3.32 -19.29 -1.62
N LEU A 458 -3.24 -20.21 -0.64
CA LEU A 458 -4.18 -21.33 -0.49
C LEU A 458 -5.61 -20.85 -0.21
N LEU A 459 -5.79 -19.91 0.73
CA LEU A 459 -7.10 -19.39 1.08
C LEU A 459 -7.71 -18.55 -0.07
N ARG A 460 -6.90 -17.74 -0.76
CA ARG A 460 -7.34 -17.01 -1.95
C ARG A 460 -7.72 -17.95 -3.09
N PHE A 461 -6.93 -19.00 -3.37
CA PHE A 461 -7.27 -20.00 -4.38
C PHE A 461 -8.57 -20.74 -4.05
N ALA A 462 -8.84 -21.05 -2.78
CA ALA A 462 -10.11 -21.63 -2.35
C ALA A 462 -11.29 -20.65 -2.47
N ASN A 463 -11.07 -19.37 -2.17
CA ASN A 463 -12.08 -18.31 -2.12
C ASN A 463 -12.06 -17.39 -3.36
N PHE A 464 -11.89 -17.97 -4.56
CA PHE A 464 -12.00 -17.26 -5.85
C PHE A 464 -11.17 -15.97 -5.94
N SER A 465 -9.87 -16.09 -5.63
CA SER A 465 -8.88 -15.01 -5.58
C SER A 465 -9.08 -13.96 -4.47
N LEU A 466 -10.16 -14.00 -3.69
CA LEU A 466 -10.36 -13.08 -2.54
C LEU A 466 -9.76 -13.65 -1.25
N ASN A 467 -9.04 -12.84 -0.48
CA ASN A 467 -8.63 -13.25 0.86
C ASN A 467 -9.82 -13.07 1.83
N PRO A 468 -10.36 -14.13 2.43
CA PRO A 468 -11.60 -14.04 3.22
C PRO A 468 -11.48 -13.24 4.52
N VAL A 469 -10.27 -12.83 4.94
CA VAL A 469 -10.05 -12.05 6.17
C VAL A 469 -9.66 -10.58 5.92
N TRP A 470 -9.77 -10.10 4.67
CA TRP A 470 -9.51 -8.69 4.37
C TRP A 470 -10.62 -7.77 4.93
N PRO A 471 -10.29 -6.56 5.40
CA PRO A 471 -11.29 -5.62 5.93
C PRO A 471 -12.28 -5.07 4.91
N ILE A 472 -12.03 -5.24 3.61
CA ILE A 472 -13.00 -4.96 2.52
C ILE A 472 -14.02 -6.11 2.30
N MET A 473 -13.89 -7.20 3.06
CA MET A 473 -14.82 -8.32 3.09
C MET A 473 -15.76 -8.19 4.28
N SER A 474 -16.97 -8.73 4.18
CA SER A 474 -17.98 -8.76 5.23
C SER A 474 -18.44 -10.20 5.50
N ASP A 475 -18.51 -10.57 6.78
CA ASP A 475 -19.14 -11.82 7.25
C ASP A 475 -20.61 -11.64 7.62
N ARG A 476 -21.16 -10.42 7.46
CA ARG A 476 -22.55 -10.09 7.77
C ARG A 476 -23.48 -10.73 6.75
N THR A 477 -24.60 -11.27 7.22
CA THR A 477 -25.70 -11.72 6.35
C THR A 477 -26.55 -10.52 5.92
N GLY A 478 -26.74 -10.32 4.61
CA GLY A 478 -27.55 -9.21 4.09
C GLY A 478 -27.00 -8.62 2.77
N PRO A 479 -27.39 -7.38 2.42
CA PRO A 479 -27.04 -6.74 1.14
C PRO A 479 -25.54 -6.52 0.89
N THR A 480 -24.70 -6.56 1.93
CA THR A 480 -23.23 -6.40 1.85
C THR A 480 -22.46 -7.73 1.96
N ALA A 481 -23.15 -8.88 1.90
CA ALA A 481 -22.51 -10.19 1.98
C ALA A 481 -21.65 -10.48 0.73
N ASN A 482 -20.32 -10.48 0.88
CA ASN A 482 -19.35 -10.76 -0.20
C ASN A 482 -18.44 -11.98 0.08
N GLY A 483 -18.74 -12.77 1.13
CA GLY A 483 -18.02 -14.00 1.44
C GLY A 483 -16.79 -13.78 2.32
N GLY A 484 -16.85 -12.82 3.23
CA GLY A 484 -15.87 -12.66 4.30
C GLY A 484 -16.03 -13.71 5.40
N HIS A 485 -14.91 -14.06 6.03
CA HIS A 485 -14.80 -14.91 7.22
C HIS A 485 -13.91 -14.24 8.27
N ASN A 486 -13.99 -12.90 8.37
CA ASN A 486 -13.16 -12.08 9.25
C ASN A 486 -13.23 -12.54 10.71
N LEU A 487 -14.42 -12.79 11.27
CA LEU A 487 -14.57 -13.31 12.63
C LEU A 487 -13.80 -14.62 12.86
N ILE A 488 -13.81 -15.53 11.88
CA ILE A 488 -13.08 -16.80 11.95
C ILE A 488 -11.56 -16.53 11.95
N GLY A 489 -11.09 -15.63 11.07
CA GLY A 489 -9.69 -15.19 11.05
C GLY A 489 -9.23 -14.54 12.35
N ILE A 490 -10.09 -13.73 12.97
CA ILE A 490 -9.84 -13.09 14.28
C ILE A 490 -9.82 -14.14 15.39
N ILE A 491 -10.71 -15.13 15.40
CA ILE A 491 -10.71 -16.23 16.38
C ILE A 491 -9.42 -17.04 16.30
N PHE A 492 -8.97 -17.43 15.09
CA PHE A 492 -7.69 -18.12 14.93
C PHE A 492 -6.48 -17.22 15.24
N GLY A 493 -6.60 -15.91 14.98
CA GLY A 493 -5.62 -14.90 15.38
C GLY A 493 -5.47 -14.80 16.90
N LEU A 494 -6.58 -14.68 17.62
CA LEU A 494 -6.63 -14.65 19.09
C LEU A 494 -6.13 -15.96 19.69
N ALA A 495 -6.53 -17.12 19.14
CA ALA A 495 -6.02 -18.42 19.55
C ALA A 495 -4.49 -18.51 19.38
N SER A 496 -3.96 -18.01 18.25
CA SER A 496 -2.52 -17.93 17.99
C SER A 496 -1.79 -17.01 18.99
N VAL A 497 -2.38 -15.86 19.32
CA VAL A 497 -1.84 -14.91 20.32
C VAL A 497 -1.87 -15.51 21.73
N ILE A 498 -2.95 -16.19 22.11
CA ILE A 498 -3.09 -16.88 23.40
C ILE A 498 -2.03 -17.99 23.52
N GLU A 499 -1.79 -18.75 22.45
CA GLU A 499 -0.79 -19.81 22.46
C GLU A 499 0.65 -19.27 22.56
N LEU A 500 0.93 -18.14 21.90
CA LEU A 500 2.18 -17.36 22.08
C LEU A 500 2.31 -16.77 23.49
N ALA A 501 1.20 -16.42 24.16
CA ALA A 501 1.20 -15.91 25.53
C ALA A 501 1.54 -17.01 26.55
N LYS A 502 0.96 -18.21 26.37
CA LYS A 502 1.22 -19.39 27.19
C LYS A 502 2.65 -19.90 27.05
N HIS A 503 3.15 -19.95 25.81
CA HIS A 503 4.48 -20.45 25.48
C HIS A 503 5.46 -19.29 25.24
N LYS A 504 5.82 -18.58 26.33
CA LYS A 504 6.92 -17.61 26.30
C LYS A 504 8.19 -18.30 25.83
N ALA A 505 8.58 -18.04 24.58
CA ALA A 505 9.89 -18.42 24.08
C ALA A 505 10.97 -17.82 25.01
N PRO A 506 12.02 -18.57 25.38
CA PRO A 506 13.11 -18.01 26.15
C PRO A 506 13.72 -16.84 25.38
N VAL A 507 13.87 -15.68 26.04
CA VAL A 507 14.51 -14.51 25.44
C VAL A 507 15.91 -14.94 25.01
N LEU A 508 16.19 -14.82 23.72
CA LEU A 508 17.45 -15.24 23.13
C LEU A 508 18.57 -14.37 23.70
N ALA A 509 19.34 -14.93 24.63
CA ALA A 509 20.42 -14.23 25.29
C ALA A 509 21.45 -13.76 24.23
N PRO A 510 21.91 -12.49 24.27
CA PRO A 510 22.95 -12.06 23.35
C PRO A 510 24.18 -12.97 23.55
N PRO A 511 24.76 -13.53 22.47
CA PRO A 511 25.91 -14.42 22.59
C PRO A 511 27.07 -13.68 23.25
N ALA A 512 27.80 -14.37 24.13
CA ALA A 512 28.94 -13.80 24.84
C ALA A 512 29.97 -13.25 23.85
N LEU A 513 30.10 -11.91 23.80
CA LEU A 513 31.16 -11.11 23.17
C LEU A 513 31.82 -11.67 21.89
N LEU A 514 31.04 -12.19 20.96
CA LEU A 514 31.47 -12.40 19.57
C LEU A 514 31.00 -11.23 18.71
N VAL A 515 31.78 -10.15 18.71
CA VAL A 515 31.69 -9.09 17.71
C VAL A 515 32.21 -9.64 16.38
N LYS A 516 31.40 -10.47 15.71
CA LYS A 516 31.63 -10.77 14.30
C LYS A 516 31.57 -9.45 13.54
N ARG A 517 32.70 -9.07 12.91
CA ARG A 517 32.74 -7.93 12.00
C ARG A 517 31.73 -8.18 10.87
N SER A 518 30.78 -7.28 10.71
CA SER A 518 29.96 -7.23 9.50
C SER A 518 30.85 -6.82 8.33
N TYR A 519 31.35 -7.80 7.59
CA TYR A 519 32.14 -7.59 6.36
C TYR A 519 31.29 -7.22 5.14
N GLY A 520 29.98 -7.03 5.32
CA GLY A 520 29.00 -6.94 4.25
C GLY A 520 28.40 -5.56 3.99
N SER A 521 27.94 -5.34 2.76
CA SER A 521 27.29 -4.11 2.31
C SER A 521 25.87 -3.99 2.85
N ARG A 522 25.68 -3.09 3.82
CA ARG A 522 24.34 -2.65 4.28
C ARG A 522 23.46 -2.12 3.14
N VAL A 523 24.06 -1.45 2.16
CA VAL A 523 23.34 -0.90 1.01
C VAL A 523 22.78 -2.01 0.14
N PHE A 524 23.60 -3.02 -0.20
CA PHE A 524 23.15 -4.15 -1.04
C PHE A 524 22.07 -4.97 -0.36
N ALA A 525 22.21 -5.20 0.95
CA ALA A 525 21.20 -5.86 1.77
C ALA A 525 19.85 -5.10 1.78
N THR A 526 19.90 -3.77 1.81
CA THR A 526 18.73 -2.88 1.79
C THR A 526 17.96 -3.00 0.47
N PHE A 527 18.64 -2.78 -0.66
CA PHE A 527 18.02 -2.87 -1.99
C PHE A 527 17.44 -4.26 -2.27
N ALA A 528 18.19 -5.32 -1.99
CA ALA A 528 17.73 -6.69 -2.20
C ALA A 528 16.51 -7.05 -1.36
N THR A 529 16.43 -6.54 -0.12
CA THR A 529 15.28 -6.80 0.77
C THR A 529 14.04 -6.05 0.30
N GLY A 530 14.17 -4.78 -0.09
CA GLY A 530 13.04 -4.01 -0.63
C GLY A 530 12.45 -4.65 -1.88
N SER A 531 13.32 -5.04 -2.83
CA SER A 531 12.89 -5.72 -4.06
C SER A 531 12.38 -7.15 -3.83
N LEU A 532 12.82 -7.83 -2.77
CA LEU A 532 12.24 -9.12 -2.36
C LEU A 532 10.79 -8.96 -1.88
N PHE A 533 10.49 -7.96 -1.06
CA PHE A 533 9.09 -7.68 -0.69
C PHE A 533 8.25 -7.29 -1.91
N PHE A 534 8.82 -6.50 -2.82
CA PHE A 534 8.12 -6.05 -4.02
C PHE A 534 7.78 -7.21 -4.96
N ILE A 535 8.73 -8.10 -5.29
CA ILE A 535 8.45 -9.25 -6.17
C ILE A 535 7.45 -10.24 -5.55
N LEU A 536 7.51 -10.45 -4.22
CA LEU A 536 6.53 -11.28 -3.50
C LEU A 536 5.14 -10.68 -3.60
N HIS A 537 5.00 -9.37 -3.38
CA HIS A 537 3.72 -8.69 -3.50
C HIS A 537 3.22 -8.69 -4.95
N LEU A 538 4.07 -8.31 -5.91
CA LEU A 538 3.72 -8.12 -7.33
C LEU A 538 3.21 -9.41 -7.99
N LEU A 539 3.85 -10.56 -7.76
CA LEU A 539 3.59 -11.78 -8.53
C LEU A 539 3.12 -12.98 -7.70
N TYR A 540 3.27 -12.96 -6.37
CA TYR A 540 3.10 -14.15 -5.52
C TYR A 540 2.21 -13.92 -4.30
N THR A 541 1.24 -13.00 -4.41
CA THR A 541 0.15 -12.82 -3.44
C THR A 541 -1.19 -13.37 -3.90
N ASP A 542 -1.32 -13.79 -5.17
CA ASP A 542 -2.39 -14.65 -5.68
C ASP A 542 -1.81 -15.74 -6.61
N SER A 543 -2.52 -16.85 -6.75
CA SER A 543 -2.08 -17.99 -7.57
C SER A 543 -2.27 -17.78 -9.08
N GLY A 544 -3.16 -16.86 -9.46
CA GLY A 544 -3.56 -16.53 -10.83
C GLY A 544 -2.81 -15.37 -11.47
N THR A 545 -2.05 -14.55 -10.72
CA THR A 545 -1.36 -13.37 -11.28
C THR A 545 -0.42 -13.72 -12.42
N ILE A 546 0.48 -14.69 -12.24
CA ILE A 546 1.35 -15.15 -13.33
C ILE A 546 0.62 -15.85 -14.47
N ILE A 547 -0.63 -16.30 -14.25
CA ILE A 547 -1.50 -16.86 -15.30
C ILE A 547 -2.10 -15.72 -16.13
N ALA A 548 -2.66 -14.68 -15.48
CA ALA A 548 -3.18 -13.49 -16.14
C ALA A 548 -2.11 -12.75 -16.96
N TRP A 549 -0.88 -12.64 -16.44
CA TRP A 549 0.26 -12.10 -17.20
C TRP A 549 0.60 -12.93 -18.46
N SER A 550 0.32 -14.23 -18.45
CA SER A 550 0.54 -15.15 -19.57
C SER A 550 -0.67 -15.30 -20.52
N TRP A 551 -1.80 -14.65 -20.23
CA TRP A 551 -3.07 -14.86 -20.93
C TRP A 551 -3.06 -14.28 -22.36
N GLU A 552 -3.77 -14.96 -23.27
CA GLU A 552 -3.86 -14.64 -24.72
C GLU A 552 -5.29 -14.79 -25.28
N GLY A 553 -6.30 -15.02 -24.43
CA GLY A 553 -7.67 -15.30 -24.90
C GLY A 553 -7.87 -16.72 -25.45
N TYR A 554 -8.79 -16.84 -26.41
CA TYR A 554 -9.26 -18.09 -27.01
C TYR A 554 -8.75 -18.28 -28.45
N PRO A 555 -8.53 -19.53 -28.92
CA PRO A 555 -8.65 -20.79 -28.17
C PRO A 555 -7.56 -20.90 -27.10
N ILE A 556 -7.92 -21.46 -25.93
CA ILE A 556 -7.04 -21.49 -24.75
C ILE A 556 -5.76 -22.29 -25.05
N ARG A 557 -4.64 -21.59 -25.17
CA ARG A 557 -3.29 -22.16 -25.41
C ARG A 557 -2.39 -22.15 -24.17
N GLY A 558 -2.85 -21.53 -23.08
CA GLY A 558 -2.08 -21.32 -21.85
C GLY A 558 -2.67 -22.02 -20.63
N PRO A 559 -2.12 -21.75 -19.44
CA PRO A 559 -2.76 -22.12 -18.18
C PRO A 559 -4.07 -21.34 -17.96
N MET A 560 -4.86 -21.81 -17.01
CA MET A 560 -6.09 -21.18 -16.52
C MET A 560 -6.04 -21.16 -14.99
N ALA A 561 -6.61 -20.14 -14.35
CA ALA A 561 -6.60 -20.00 -12.89
C ALA A 561 -7.04 -21.28 -12.16
N MET A 562 -8.06 -21.95 -12.69
CA MET A 562 -8.48 -23.30 -12.30
C MET A 562 -8.22 -24.28 -13.47
N PRO A 563 -7.57 -25.44 -13.25
CA PRO A 563 -6.93 -25.91 -12.02
C PRO A 563 -5.50 -25.37 -11.82
N HIS A 564 -4.91 -24.67 -12.80
CA HIS A 564 -3.45 -24.52 -12.90
C HIS A 564 -2.83 -23.58 -11.86
N GLY A 565 -3.61 -22.76 -11.14
CA GLY A 565 -3.13 -21.98 -9.99
C GLY A 565 -2.44 -22.84 -8.92
N ILE A 566 -2.78 -24.13 -8.80
CA ILE A 566 -2.06 -25.08 -7.94
C ILE A 566 -0.56 -25.16 -8.27
N LEU A 567 -0.17 -25.03 -9.54
CA LEU A 567 1.22 -25.12 -9.97
C LEU A 567 2.02 -23.90 -9.49
N THR A 568 1.41 -22.71 -9.44
CA THR A 568 1.99 -21.51 -8.80
C THR A 568 2.26 -21.75 -7.32
N ILE A 569 1.27 -22.30 -6.59
CA ILE A 569 1.39 -22.61 -5.15
C ILE A 569 2.48 -23.67 -4.91
N LEU A 570 2.55 -24.69 -5.78
CA LEU A 570 3.59 -25.73 -5.71
C LEU A 570 4.98 -25.16 -6.00
N ALA A 571 5.15 -24.30 -7.00
CA ALA A 571 6.41 -23.63 -7.28
C ALA A 571 6.92 -22.80 -6.08
N CYS A 572 6.05 -21.99 -5.47
CA CYS A 572 6.36 -21.21 -4.27
C CYS A 572 6.72 -22.13 -3.09
N SER A 573 5.98 -23.24 -2.92
CA SER A 573 6.22 -24.22 -1.85
C SER A 573 7.52 -25.02 -2.04
N LEU A 574 7.85 -25.40 -3.28
CA LEU A 574 9.12 -26.05 -3.64
C LEU A 574 10.30 -25.09 -3.47
N GLY A 575 10.11 -23.81 -3.79
CA GLY A 575 11.08 -22.75 -3.48
C GLY A 575 11.37 -22.68 -1.99
N LEU A 576 10.34 -22.48 -1.17
CA LEU A 576 10.50 -22.36 0.28
C LEU A 576 11.09 -23.64 0.91
N ALA A 577 10.68 -24.81 0.41
CA ALA A 577 11.22 -26.10 0.78
C ALA A 577 12.73 -26.21 0.48
N SER A 578 13.15 -25.81 -0.72
CA SER A 578 14.55 -25.87 -1.16
C SER A 578 15.47 -24.82 -0.53
N SER A 579 14.94 -23.84 0.21
CA SER A 579 15.71 -22.71 0.78
C SER A 579 16.89 -23.09 1.70
N HIS A 580 16.93 -24.31 2.24
CA HIS A 580 18.07 -24.84 3.01
C HIS A 580 19.25 -25.31 2.14
N LEU A 581 19.06 -25.48 0.83
CA LEU A 581 20.06 -26.09 -0.05
C LEU A 581 21.14 -25.07 -0.44
N PRO A 582 22.44 -25.42 -0.39
CA PRO A 582 23.52 -24.44 -0.52
C PRO A 582 23.64 -23.80 -1.92
N PHE A 583 22.95 -24.35 -2.92
CA PHE A 583 22.94 -23.82 -4.29
C PHE A 583 22.02 -22.60 -4.48
N VAL A 584 20.99 -22.41 -3.65
CA VAL A 584 19.91 -21.42 -3.90
C VAL A 584 20.38 -19.96 -3.84
N THR A 585 21.57 -19.73 -3.26
CA THR A 585 22.21 -18.42 -3.14
C THR A 585 23.37 -18.22 -4.14
N ARG A 586 23.61 -19.18 -5.05
CA ARG A 586 24.68 -19.10 -6.06
C ARG A 586 24.18 -18.37 -7.32
N THR A 587 25.07 -17.63 -7.97
CA THR A 587 24.80 -16.87 -9.21
C THR A 587 24.10 -17.66 -10.32
N PRO A 588 24.42 -18.94 -10.62
CA PRO A 588 23.73 -19.69 -11.68
C PRO A 588 22.22 -19.83 -11.43
N TRP A 589 21.77 -19.98 -10.18
CA TRP A 589 20.34 -20.07 -9.87
C TRP A 589 19.64 -18.73 -10.04
N PHE A 590 20.34 -17.62 -9.75
CA PHE A 590 19.86 -16.27 -10.05
C PHE A 590 19.79 -15.99 -11.56
N ILE A 591 20.75 -16.47 -12.37
CA ILE A 591 20.68 -16.34 -13.85
C ILE A 591 19.45 -17.08 -14.40
N VAL A 592 19.13 -18.25 -13.85
CA VAL A 592 17.89 -18.99 -14.20
C VAL A 592 16.63 -18.20 -13.79
N ALA A 593 16.66 -17.48 -12.68
CA ALA A 593 15.56 -16.60 -12.26
C ALA A 593 15.41 -15.38 -13.17
N CYS A 594 16.51 -14.74 -13.59
CA CYS A 594 16.50 -13.68 -14.60
C CYS A 594 15.90 -14.18 -15.92
N LEU A 595 16.27 -15.38 -16.39
CA LEU A 595 15.65 -16.00 -17.55
C LEU A 595 14.15 -16.24 -17.33
N GLY A 596 13.74 -16.72 -16.16
CA GLY A 596 12.34 -16.89 -15.79
C GLY A 596 11.54 -15.58 -15.84
N CYS A 597 12.11 -14.49 -15.33
CA CYS A 597 11.52 -13.14 -15.40
C CYS A 597 11.39 -12.64 -16.85
N SER A 598 12.44 -12.81 -17.67
CA SER A 598 12.40 -12.44 -19.10
C SER A 598 11.40 -13.28 -19.88
N LEU A 599 11.25 -14.58 -19.58
CA LEU A 599 10.25 -15.44 -20.19
C LEU A 599 8.82 -15.04 -19.79
N LEU A 600 8.58 -14.70 -18.52
CA LEU A 600 7.29 -14.23 -18.04
C LEU A 600 6.83 -12.93 -18.74
N TYR A 601 7.76 -12.02 -19.03
CA TYR A 601 7.45 -10.72 -19.64
C TYR A 601 7.39 -10.76 -21.18
N LEU A 602 8.36 -11.44 -21.84
CA LEU A 602 8.53 -11.39 -23.30
C LEU A 602 7.78 -12.50 -24.05
N ARG A 603 7.20 -13.47 -23.34
CA ARG A 603 6.44 -14.59 -23.94
C ARG A 603 5.03 -14.60 -23.36
N LYS A 604 4.24 -15.58 -23.82
CA LYS A 604 2.85 -15.82 -23.37
C LYS A 604 2.56 -17.32 -23.23
N GLY A 605 1.35 -17.63 -22.80
CA GLY A 605 0.87 -18.99 -22.52
C GLY A 605 1.79 -19.75 -21.56
N TRP A 606 1.90 -21.07 -21.78
CA TRP A 606 2.72 -21.96 -20.95
C TRP A 606 4.18 -21.52 -20.79
N THR A 607 4.78 -20.89 -21.79
CA THR A 607 6.20 -20.50 -21.73
C THR A 607 6.45 -19.36 -20.73
N ALA A 608 5.57 -18.36 -20.70
CA ALA A 608 5.61 -17.30 -19.69
C ALA A 608 5.28 -17.84 -18.29
N PHE A 609 4.27 -18.69 -18.19
CA PHE A 609 3.87 -19.30 -16.92
C PHE A 609 4.97 -20.15 -16.27
N ILE A 610 5.67 -20.96 -17.06
CA ILE A 610 6.84 -21.74 -16.58
C ILE A 610 7.95 -20.78 -16.13
N GLY A 611 8.20 -19.68 -16.86
CA GLY A 611 9.12 -18.63 -16.43
C GLY A 611 8.76 -18.02 -15.07
N GLY A 612 7.48 -17.68 -14.87
CA GLY A 612 6.94 -17.20 -13.60
C GLY A 612 7.01 -18.22 -12.46
N CYS A 613 6.81 -19.50 -12.74
CA CYS A 613 7.00 -20.59 -11.76
C CYS A 613 8.47 -20.76 -11.36
N VAL A 614 9.41 -20.68 -12.32
CA VAL A 614 10.86 -20.73 -12.05
C VAL A 614 11.30 -19.55 -11.19
N LEU A 615 10.85 -18.34 -11.53
CA LEU A 615 11.10 -17.12 -10.76
C LEU A 615 10.52 -17.22 -9.34
N GLY A 616 9.34 -17.81 -9.16
CA GLY A 616 8.70 -18.00 -7.85
C GLY A 616 9.45 -19.03 -7.00
N THR A 617 9.87 -20.14 -7.61
CA THR A 617 10.72 -21.15 -6.97
C THR A 617 12.02 -20.50 -6.48
N TRP A 618 12.67 -19.67 -7.30
CA TRP A 618 13.87 -18.93 -6.89
C TRP A 618 13.57 -17.97 -5.73
N THR A 619 12.54 -17.13 -5.87
CA THR A 619 12.18 -16.08 -4.91
C THR A 619 11.93 -16.64 -3.50
N PHE A 620 11.11 -17.70 -3.38
CA PHE A 620 10.85 -18.34 -2.09
C PHE A 620 12.05 -19.13 -1.57
N SER A 621 12.94 -19.63 -2.45
CA SER A 621 14.18 -20.30 -2.03
C SER A 621 15.23 -19.36 -1.43
N VAL A 622 15.30 -18.12 -1.92
CA VAL A 622 16.30 -17.13 -1.47
C VAL A 622 15.80 -16.24 -0.32
N LEU A 623 14.48 -16.21 -0.06
CA LEU A 623 13.83 -15.38 0.97
C LEU A 623 14.53 -15.45 2.36
N PRO A 624 14.81 -16.63 2.95
CA PRO A 624 15.49 -16.70 4.24
C PRO A 624 16.90 -16.07 4.22
N ALA A 625 17.62 -16.19 3.10
CA ALA A 625 18.99 -15.71 2.96
C ALA A 625 19.07 -14.19 2.81
N ILE A 626 18.15 -13.58 2.05
CA ILE A 626 18.09 -12.11 1.88
C ILE A 626 17.62 -11.44 3.17
N ILE A 627 16.61 -11.99 3.86
CA ILE A 627 16.19 -11.44 5.16
C ILE A 627 17.32 -11.60 6.19
N GLY A 628 18.00 -12.75 6.23
CA GLY A 628 19.17 -12.94 7.09
C GLY A 628 20.27 -11.90 6.83
N LEU A 629 20.57 -11.64 5.56
CA LEU A 629 21.54 -10.64 5.14
C LEU A 629 21.22 -9.22 5.66
N ALA A 630 19.96 -8.79 5.58
CA ALA A 630 19.52 -7.49 6.08
C ALA A 630 19.77 -7.31 7.57
N VAL A 631 19.52 -8.37 8.34
CA VAL A 631 19.59 -8.35 9.80
C VAL A 631 21.03 -8.47 10.30
N GLU A 632 21.87 -9.25 9.62
CA GLU A 632 23.27 -9.46 9.99
C GLU A 632 24.19 -8.29 9.64
N ASN A 633 23.93 -7.60 8.52
CA ASN A 633 24.69 -6.39 8.16
C ASN A 633 24.26 -5.15 8.98
N ALA A 634 23.12 -5.21 9.66
CA ALA A 634 22.58 -4.11 10.44
C ALA A 634 23.25 -3.95 11.81
N SER A 635 23.68 -2.72 12.16
CA SER A 635 24.08 -2.37 13.54
C SER A 635 22.88 -2.10 14.45
N THR A 636 21.79 -1.62 13.85
CA THR A 636 20.43 -1.54 14.42
C THR A 636 19.45 -1.85 13.30
N PRO A 637 18.30 -2.47 13.57
CA PRO A 637 17.42 -2.98 12.51
C PRO A 637 16.69 -1.86 11.77
N GLY A 638 16.45 -0.73 12.45
CA GLY A 638 15.59 0.33 11.95
C GLY A 638 16.02 0.92 10.61
N PRO A 639 17.28 1.39 10.43
CA PRO A 639 17.69 2.03 9.19
C PRO A 639 17.65 1.10 7.98
N VAL A 640 18.10 -0.16 8.11
CA VAL A 640 18.13 -1.11 6.99
C VAL A 640 16.73 -1.46 6.52
N PHE A 641 15.81 -1.76 7.44
CA PHE A 641 14.43 -2.07 7.06
C PHE A 641 13.63 -0.83 6.66
N PHE A 642 13.89 0.35 7.24
CA PHE A 642 13.32 1.63 6.76
C PHE A 642 13.64 1.87 5.28
N PHE A 643 14.92 1.82 4.90
CA PHE A 643 15.29 2.03 3.50
C PHE A 643 14.85 0.87 2.59
N ALA A 644 14.76 -0.37 3.10
CA ALA A 644 14.23 -1.49 2.33
C ALA A 644 12.74 -1.31 2.01
N PHE A 645 11.92 -0.93 3.01
CA PHE A 645 10.50 -0.62 2.78
C PHE A 645 10.31 0.65 1.94
N LEU A 646 11.27 1.59 1.94
CA LEU A 646 11.27 2.72 1.00
C LEU A 646 11.50 2.28 -0.44
N ILE A 647 12.47 1.39 -0.69
CA ILE A 647 12.69 0.81 -2.03
C ILE A 647 11.47 0.00 -2.49
N TYR A 648 10.86 -0.76 -1.59
CA TYR A 648 9.60 -1.47 -1.84
C TYR A 648 8.48 -0.50 -2.27
N GLY A 649 8.22 0.56 -1.50
CA GLY A 649 7.17 1.54 -1.82
C GLY A 649 7.43 2.34 -3.10
N VAL A 650 8.70 2.65 -3.40
CA VAL A 650 9.10 3.30 -4.67
C VAL A 650 8.84 2.36 -5.86
N LEU A 651 9.12 1.06 -5.74
CA LEU A 651 8.84 0.08 -6.79
C LEU A 651 7.33 -0.16 -6.96
N GLU A 652 6.56 -0.14 -5.87
CA GLU A 652 5.09 -0.24 -5.90
C GLU A 652 4.43 0.96 -6.60
N LEU A 653 4.87 2.19 -6.30
CA LEU A 653 4.45 3.39 -7.03
C LEU A 653 4.85 3.31 -8.51
N ALA A 654 6.12 2.95 -8.79
CA ALA A 654 6.61 2.82 -10.17
C ALA A 654 5.83 1.77 -10.98
N ALA A 655 5.44 0.65 -10.37
CA ALA A 655 4.62 -0.39 -11.00
C ALA A 655 3.17 0.04 -11.27
N THR A 656 2.65 0.96 -10.46
CA THR A 656 1.31 1.55 -10.64
C THR A 656 1.33 2.60 -11.75
N TRP A 657 2.39 3.41 -11.80
CA TRP A 657 2.57 4.48 -12.80
C TRP A 657 2.79 3.96 -14.23
N THR A 658 3.05 2.67 -14.46
CA THR A 658 3.11 2.13 -15.83
C THR A 658 1.74 2.05 -16.52
N VAL A 659 0.65 2.24 -15.76
CA VAL A 659 -0.74 2.27 -16.25
C VAL A 659 -1.44 3.56 -15.83
N ALA A 660 -1.29 3.99 -14.57
CA ALA A 660 -1.88 5.23 -14.06
C ALA A 660 -1.17 6.52 -14.56
N TYR A 661 -0.38 6.46 -15.64
CA TYR A 661 0.50 7.55 -16.07
C TYR A 661 -0.25 8.83 -16.47
N ALA A 662 -1.51 8.73 -16.90
CA ALA A 662 -2.36 9.88 -17.22
C ALA A 662 -2.76 10.69 -15.96
N PHE A 663 -2.85 10.03 -14.80
CA PHE A 663 -3.43 10.59 -13.57
C PHE A 663 -2.40 11.10 -12.56
N VAL A 664 -1.10 10.82 -12.76
CA VAL A 664 -0.05 11.05 -11.76
C VAL A 664 1.05 12.01 -12.25
N PRO A 665 1.50 12.97 -11.41
CA PRO A 665 2.60 13.86 -11.77
C PRO A 665 3.89 13.09 -12.13
N GLY A 666 4.40 13.28 -13.35
CA GLY A 666 5.57 12.56 -13.86
C GLY A 666 5.29 11.15 -14.39
N GLY A 667 4.03 10.70 -14.38
CA GLY A 667 3.58 9.41 -14.93
C GLY A 667 4.09 9.08 -16.34
N PRO A 668 4.11 10.04 -17.30
CA PRO A 668 4.61 9.77 -18.66
C PRO A 668 6.04 9.24 -18.75
N ILE A 669 6.87 9.39 -17.72
CA ILE A 669 8.23 8.81 -17.65
C ILE A 669 8.19 7.27 -17.62
N LEU A 670 7.14 6.69 -17.03
CA LEU A 670 6.96 5.25 -16.86
C LEU A 670 5.82 4.67 -17.71
N ARG A 671 5.17 5.47 -18.56
CA ARG A 671 4.11 5.03 -19.50
C ARG A 671 4.51 3.74 -20.22
N GLU A 672 3.76 2.66 -19.96
CA GLU A 672 3.97 1.34 -20.55
C GLU A 672 5.35 0.67 -20.22
N ARG A 673 6.13 1.22 -19.27
CA ARG A 673 7.50 0.79 -18.95
C ARG A 673 7.63 -0.24 -17.82
N THR A 674 6.81 -1.29 -17.87
CA THR A 674 6.96 -2.43 -16.93
C THR A 674 8.31 -3.14 -17.09
N ASP A 675 8.93 -3.07 -18.28
CA ASP A 675 10.30 -3.52 -18.52
C ASP A 675 11.31 -2.86 -17.59
N ILE A 676 11.25 -1.53 -17.41
CA ILE A 676 12.15 -0.77 -16.54
C ILE A 676 11.95 -1.18 -15.08
N VAL A 677 10.71 -1.34 -14.63
CA VAL A 677 10.38 -1.72 -13.24
C VAL A 677 10.91 -3.13 -12.92
N LEU A 678 10.73 -4.10 -13.84
CA LEU A 678 11.25 -5.45 -13.68
C LEU A 678 12.79 -5.49 -13.71
N VAL A 679 13.43 -4.72 -14.60
CA VAL A 679 14.90 -4.62 -14.65
C VAL A 679 15.45 -4.00 -13.35
N ALA A 680 14.83 -2.93 -12.85
CA ALA A 680 15.23 -2.30 -11.59
C ALA A 680 15.09 -3.26 -10.39
N MET A 681 13.96 -3.97 -10.30
CA MET A 681 13.72 -5.02 -9.30
C MET A 681 14.81 -6.11 -9.35
N MET A 682 15.07 -6.68 -10.53
CA MET A 682 16.07 -7.74 -10.69
C MET A 682 17.50 -7.26 -10.45
N ALA A 683 17.84 -6.02 -10.82
CA ALA A 683 19.14 -5.42 -10.51
C ALA A 683 19.35 -5.24 -9.00
N CYS A 684 18.31 -4.81 -8.27
CA CYS A 684 18.37 -4.68 -6.81
C CYS A 684 18.50 -6.04 -6.11
N LEU A 685 17.81 -7.08 -6.60
CA LEU A 685 17.97 -8.46 -6.15
C LEU A 685 19.38 -9.01 -6.43
N ALA A 686 19.98 -8.64 -7.57
CA ALA A 686 21.35 -9.04 -7.93
C ALA A 686 22.38 -8.56 -6.89
N LEU A 687 22.21 -7.36 -6.32
CA LEU A 687 23.09 -6.83 -5.27
C LEU A 687 23.13 -7.76 -4.03
N GLY A 688 21.97 -8.32 -3.66
CA GLY A 688 21.87 -9.30 -2.57
C GLY A 688 22.56 -10.62 -2.89
N VAL A 689 22.44 -11.10 -4.13
CA VAL A 689 23.14 -12.31 -4.60
C VAL A 689 24.66 -12.10 -4.63
N VAL A 690 25.15 -10.95 -5.10
CA VAL A 690 26.58 -10.59 -5.09
C VAL A 690 27.12 -10.62 -3.65
N GLU A 691 26.45 -9.93 -2.73
CA GLU A 691 26.78 -9.87 -1.32
C GLU A 691 26.79 -11.26 -0.64
N LEU A 692 25.80 -12.12 -0.93
CA LEU A 692 25.76 -13.50 -0.43
C LEU A 692 26.93 -14.36 -0.94
N ASN A 693 27.40 -14.13 -2.17
CA ASN A 693 28.56 -14.85 -2.72
C ASN A 693 29.89 -14.30 -2.16
N ILE A 694 30.03 -12.99 -1.96
CA ILE A 694 31.21 -12.38 -1.30
C ILE A 694 31.41 -12.96 0.09
N ARG A 695 30.34 -13.03 0.90
CA ARG A 695 30.37 -13.61 2.25
C ARG A 695 30.82 -15.08 2.26
N LYS A 696 30.40 -15.87 1.27
CA LYS A 696 30.82 -17.28 1.10
C LYS A 696 32.28 -17.45 0.67
N ALA A 697 32.89 -16.43 0.07
CA ALA A 697 34.31 -16.43 -0.31
C ALA A 697 35.23 -15.86 0.79
N GLY A 698 34.67 -15.37 1.91
CA GLY A 698 35.44 -14.75 3.00
C GLY A 698 36.10 -15.76 3.97
N PRO A 699 37.04 -15.30 4.83
CA PRO A 699 37.81 -16.18 5.72
C PRO A 699 36.96 -17.01 6.70
N ASP A 700 35.82 -16.48 7.14
CA ASP A 700 34.90 -17.15 8.06
C ASP A 700 34.27 -18.44 7.47
N ALA A 701 34.33 -18.64 6.15
CA ALA A 701 33.80 -19.83 5.49
C ALA A 701 34.58 -21.12 5.81
N GLN A 702 35.82 -21.02 6.31
CA GLN A 702 36.63 -22.19 6.68
C GLN A 702 36.40 -22.71 8.10
N VAL A 703 35.57 -22.04 8.91
CA VAL A 703 35.39 -22.35 10.35
C VAL A 703 34.09 -23.11 10.65
N SER A 704 33.21 -23.29 9.67
CA SER A 704 31.82 -23.76 9.89
C SER A 704 31.55 -25.25 9.60
N ASP A 705 32.57 -26.10 9.42
CA ASP A 705 32.40 -27.55 9.21
C ASP A 705 32.75 -28.37 10.45
N THR A 706 31.85 -28.39 11.45
CA THR A 706 31.80 -29.45 12.47
C THR A 706 30.72 -30.49 12.09
N PRO A 707 31.06 -31.76 11.78
CA PRO A 707 30.10 -32.71 11.20
C PRO A 707 28.97 -33.23 12.13
N GLY A 708 28.98 -32.91 13.42
CA GLY A 708 28.18 -33.61 14.45
C GLY A 708 26.68 -33.35 14.44
N ASP A 709 26.25 -32.08 14.48
CA ASP A 709 24.84 -31.75 14.79
C ASP A 709 23.87 -31.80 13.58
N ASN A 710 24.40 -31.98 12.37
CA ASN A 710 23.60 -31.78 11.15
C ASN A 710 22.59 -32.91 10.86
N ALA A 711 22.82 -34.13 11.32
CA ALA A 711 22.00 -35.30 10.95
C ALA A 711 20.59 -35.29 11.59
N ALA A 712 20.50 -35.11 12.91
CA ALA A 712 19.21 -35.10 13.64
C ALA A 712 18.34 -33.87 13.31
N VAL A 713 18.98 -32.74 13.04
CA VAL A 713 18.27 -31.52 12.59
C VAL A 713 17.88 -31.63 11.11
N SER A 714 18.56 -32.45 10.29
CA SER A 714 18.20 -32.69 8.88
C SER A 714 16.90 -33.51 8.75
N SER A 715 16.78 -34.65 9.45
CA SER A 715 15.59 -35.51 9.36
C SER A 715 14.31 -34.79 9.81
N SER A 716 14.39 -34.01 10.90
CA SER A 716 13.29 -33.18 11.38
C SER A 716 13.00 -31.95 10.50
N ARG A 717 13.96 -31.43 9.71
CA ARG A 717 13.70 -30.42 8.67
C ARG A 717 12.95 -31.03 7.49
N LEU A 718 13.39 -32.19 7.00
CA LEU A 718 12.81 -32.86 5.83
C LEU A 718 11.38 -33.38 6.09
N ALA A 719 11.10 -33.89 7.29
CA ALA A 719 9.75 -34.32 7.68
C ALA A 719 8.74 -33.16 7.74
N ARG A 720 9.15 -32.00 8.26
CA ARG A 720 8.32 -30.79 8.32
C ARG A 720 7.98 -30.25 6.93
N LEU A 721 8.95 -30.27 6.03
CA LEU A 721 8.85 -29.87 4.63
C LEU A 721 7.89 -30.77 3.86
N ARG A 722 7.97 -32.10 4.06
CA ARG A 722 6.98 -33.06 3.51
C ARG A 722 5.58 -32.82 4.07
N GLY A 723 5.45 -32.55 5.38
CA GLY A 723 4.17 -32.25 6.02
C GLY A 723 3.46 -31.03 5.41
N VAL A 724 4.17 -29.91 5.24
CA VAL A 724 3.61 -28.69 4.62
C VAL A 724 3.23 -28.93 3.16
N LEU A 725 4.06 -29.62 2.37
CA LEU A 725 3.75 -29.93 0.97
C LEU A 725 2.54 -30.87 0.85
N VAL A 726 2.45 -31.93 1.67
CA VAL A 726 1.33 -32.89 1.63
C VAL A 726 0.03 -32.24 2.10
N ILE A 727 0.05 -31.46 3.18
CA ILE A 727 -1.14 -30.72 3.65
C ILE A 727 -1.54 -29.65 2.62
N GLY A 728 -0.59 -28.92 2.04
CA GLY A 728 -0.85 -27.95 0.98
C GLY A 728 -1.48 -28.60 -0.26
N LEU A 729 -0.93 -29.73 -0.73
CA LEU A 729 -1.50 -30.53 -1.83
C LEU A 729 -2.90 -31.03 -1.50
N LEU A 730 -3.14 -31.53 -0.29
CA LEU A 730 -4.46 -31.99 0.15
C LEU A 730 -5.46 -30.83 0.16
N LEU A 731 -5.11 -29.68 0.73
CA LEU A 731 -5.95 -28.48 0.76
C LEU A 731 -6.22 -27.95 -0.64
N CYS A 732 -5.23 -27.92 -1.54
CA CYS A 732 -5.44 -27.59 -2.95
C CYS A 732 -6.39 -28.59 -3.63
N THR A 733 -6.27 -29.88 -3.34
CA THR A 733 -7.15 -30.92 -3.91
C THR A 733 -8.59 -30.74 -3.40
N VAL A 734 -8.78 -30.44 -2.11
CA VAL A 734 -10.10 -30.12 -1.54
C VAL A 734 -10.66 -28.84 -2.15
N ALA A 735 -9.87 -27.78 -2.31
CA ALA A 735 -10.29 -26.54 -2.97
C ALA A 735 -10.67 -26.77 -4.45
N ILE A 736 -9.94 -27.63 -5.16
CA ILE A 736 -10.26 -28.07 -6.51
C ILE A 736 -11.62 -28.78 -6.54
N GLN A 737 -11.85 -29.77 -5.66
CA GLN A 737 -13.11 -30.50 -5.58
C GLN A 737 -14.29 -29.59 -5.20
N TYR A 738 -14.06 -28.61 -4.32
CA TYR A 738 -15.06 -27.61 -3.94
C TYR A 738 -15.43 -26.64 -5.09
N ARG A 739 -14.47 -26.28 -5.95
CA ARG A 739 -14.67 -25.36 -7.08
C ARG A 739 -15.05 -26.03 -8.40
N LEU A 740 -14.95 -27.35 -8.51
CA LEU A 740 -15.22 -28.10 -9.75
C LEU A 740 -16.71 -28.10 -10.12
N LYS A 741 -17.06 -27.38 -11.18
CA LYS A 741 -18.32 -27.57 -11.92
C LYS A 741 -18.01 -28.27 -13.25
N LEU A 742 -18.71 -29.39 -13.52
CA LEU A 742 -18.51 -30.23 -14.73
C LEU A 742 -19.65 -30.07 -15.76
N VAL A 743 -20.53 -29.08 -15.57
CA VAL A 743 -21.69 -28.83 -16.44
C VAL A 743 -21.29 -27.80 -17.49
N ALA A 744 -21.55 -28.08 -18.77
CA ALA A 744 -21.32 -27.10 -19.82
C ALA A 744 -22.20 -25.85 -19.61
N PRO A 745 -21.69 -24.62 -19.86
CA PRO A 745 -22.50 -23.41 -19.92
C PRO A 745 -23.74 -23.58 -20.82
N SER A 746 -24.86 -23.01 -20.38
CA SER A 746 -26.13 -23.03 -21.12
C SER A 746 -26.85 -21.69 -20.99
N PRO A 747 -27.38 -21.13 -22.08
CA PRO A 747 -28.16 -19.90 -22.07
C PRO A 747 -29.46 -20.06 -21.26
N TYR A 748 -30.08 -18.95 -20.87
CA TYR A 748 -31.33 -18.95 -20.10
C TYR A 748 -32.56 -19.35 -20.93
N ARG A 749 -32.62 -18.95 -22.22
CA ARG A 749 -33.79 -19.14 -23.10
C ARG A 749 -33.41 -19.79 -24.46
N PRO A 750 -32.81 -21.01 -24.47
CA PRO A 750 -32.37 -21.67 -25.70
C PRO A 750 -33.50 -21.94 -26.71
N GLU A 751 -34.71 -22.19 -26.22
CA GLU A 751 -35.89 -22.51 -27.03
C GLU A 751 -36.32 -21.37 -27.97
N SER A 752 -36.06 -20.13 -27.58
CA SER A 752 -36.38 -18.92 -28.35
C SER A 752 -35.21 -18.41 -29.19
N ARG A 753 -34.07 -19.11 -29.22
CA ARG A 753 -32.80 -18.66 -29.82
C ARG A 753 -32.36 -17.26 -29.37
N LEU A 754 -32.60 -16.92 -28.10
CA LEU A 754 -32.29 -15.60 -27.53
C LEU A 754 -30.85 -15.49 -27.04
N ILE A 755 -30.26 -14.30 -27.20
CA ILE A 755 -29.10 -13.81 -26.46
C ILE A 755 -29.57 -12.64 -25.59
N THR A 756 -29.38 -12.73 -24.27
CA THR A 756 -29.41 -11.57 -23.37
C THR A 756 -27.99 -11.04 -23.22
N ALA A 757 -27.69 -9.90 -23.83
CA ALA A 757 -26.38 -9.25 -23.80
C ALA A 757 -26.39 -8.02 -22.89
N GLY A 758 -25.26 -7.69 -22.26
CA GLY A 758 -25.14 -6.48 -21.45
C GLY A 758 -23.71 -5.94 -21.31
N ILE A 759 -23.60 -4.69 -20.85
CA ILE A 759 -22.34 -3.98 -20.61
C ILE A 759 -22.39 -3.29 -19.25
N TRP A 760 -21.29 -3.37 -18.50
CA TRP A 760 -21.18 -2.75 -17.18
C TRP A 760 -19.75 -2.31 -16.87
N THR A 761 -19.58 -1.11 -16.32
CA THR A 761 -18.28 -0.59 -15.84
C THR A 761 -18.24 -0.74 -14.33
N VAL A 762 -17.34 -1.59 -13.85
CA VAL A 762 -17.51 -2.23 -12.53
C VAL A 762 -16.57 -1.71 -11.46
N HIS A 763 -15.84 -0.63 -11.74
CA HIS A 763 -15.01 0.11 -10.79
C HIS A 763 -14.13 -0.80 -9.92
N PHE A 764 -13.39 -1.68 -10.61
CA PHE A 764 -12.50 -2.68 -10.01
C PHE A 764 -13.18 -3.62 -9.00
N ALA A 765 -14.49 -3.87 -9.12
CA ALA A 765 -15.32 -4.62 -8.18
C ALA A 765 -15.22 -4.13 -6.73
N MET A 766 -15.32 -2.81 -6.55
CA MET A 766 -15.39 -2.13 -5.25
C MET A 766 -16.61 -1.19 -5.23
N ASP A 767 -17.50 -1.37 -4.24
CA ASP A 767 -18.73 -0.56 -4.13
C ASP A 767 -18.47 0.85 -3.56
N GLY A 768 -19.51 1.69 -3.51
CA GLY A 768 -19.45 3.07 -3.01
C GLY A 768 -19.05 3.26 -1.53
N GLN A 769 -18.82 2.17 -0.77
CA GLN A 769 -18.24 2.19 0.58
C GLN A 769 -17.00 1.27 0.67
N MET A 770 -16.30 1.06 -0.46
CA MET A 770 -15.05 0.31 -0.53
C MET A 770 -15.20 -1.15 -0.04
N TRP A 771 -16.37 -1.76 -0.20
CA TRP A 771 -16.56 -3.20 -0.04
C TRP A 771 -16.37 -3.94 -1.35
N GLU A 772 -15.78 -5.13 -1.29
CA GLU A 772 -15.68 -6.04 -2.43
C GLU A 772 -17.10 -6.36 -2.98
N SER A 773 -17.29 -6.34 -4.30
CA SER A 773 -18.62 -6.42 -4.92
C SER A 773 -18.84 -7.58 -5.91
N GLN A 774 -17.84 -8.39 -6.29
CA GLN A 774 -17.95 -9.40 -7.36
C GLN A 774 -19.07 -10.42 -7.12
N ARG A 775 -19.39 -10.74 -5.87
CA ARG A 775 -20.50 -11.66 -5.54
C ARG A 775 -21.88 -11.04 -5.75
N ARG A 776 -22.01 -9.75 -5.45
CA ARG A 776 -23.27 -8.99 -5.64
C ARG A 776 -23.49 -8.72 -7.13
N MET A 777 -22.42 -8.43 -7.87
CA MET A 777 -22.41 -8.40 -9.33
C MET A 777 -22.92 -9.72 -9.91
N ALA A 778 -22.35 -10.87 -9.50
CA ALA A 778 -22.82 -12.18 -9.95
C ALA A 778 -24.32 -12.40 -9.67
N ALA A 779 -24.81 -12.00 -8.49
CA ALA A 779 -26.24 -12.12 -8.16
C ALA A 779 -27.14 -11.26 -9.08
N ILE A 780 -26.72 -10.06 -9.47
CA ILE A 780 -27.48 -9.21 -10.41
C ILE A 780 -27.41 -9.76 -11.84
N LEU A 781 -26.24 -10.19 -12.29
CA LEU A 781 -26.06 -10.81 -13.61
C LEU A 781 -26.89 -12.11 -13.78
N ARG A 782 -27.06 -12.87 -12.69
CA ARG A 782 -27.97 -14.02 -12.64
C ARG A 782 -29.42 -13.60 -12.75
N ASP A 783 -29.85 -12.71 -11.86
CA ASP A 783 -31.25 -12.37 -11.67
C ASP A 783 -31.80 -11.58 -12.89
N ALA A 784 -30.93 -10.90 -13.65
CA ALA A 784 -31.24 -10.25 -14.93
C ALA A 784 -31.15 -11.19 -16.18
N GLU A 785 -30.92 -12.49 -15.98
CA GLU A 785 -30.84 -13.52 -17.04
C GLU A 785 -29.75 -13.28 -18.13
N LEU A 786 -28.57 -12.73 -17.82
CA LEU A 786 -27.55 -12.46 -18.86
C LEU A 786 -26.88 -13.72 -19.40
N ASP A 787 -26.84 -13.81 -20.73
CA ASP A 787 -26.11 -14.84 -21.48
C ASP A 787 -24.71 -14.38 -21.89
N VAL A 788 -24.53 -13.09 -22.20
CA VAL A 788 -23.24 -12.49 -22.55
C VAL A 788 -23.09 -11.16 -21.82
N VAL A 789 -21.93 -10.91 -21.22
CA VAL A 789 -21.64 -9.61 -20.58
C VAL A 789 -20.20 -9.17 -20.78
N GLY A 790 -20.03 -7.90 -21.17
CA GLY A 790 -18.78 -7.18 -21.09
C GLY A 790 -18.65 -6.48 -19.73
N LEU A 791 -17.53 -6.67 -19.04
CA LEU A 791 -17.19 -5.95 -17.81
C LEU A 791 -15.98 -5.05 -18.06
N LEU A 792 -16.06 -3.77 -17.71
CA LEU A 792 -15.00 -2.78 -17.93
C LEU A 792 -14.41 -2.30 -16.59
N GLU A 793 -13.16 -1.81 -16.60
CA GLU A 793 -12.34 -1.60 -15.39
C GLU A 793 -12.17 -2.92 -14.60
N SER A 794 -11.87 -3.99 -15.34
CA SER A 794 -11.85 -5.36 -14.84
C SER A 794 -10.48 -5.90 -14.47
N ASP A 795 -9.37 -5.22 -14.82
CA ASP A 795 -8.02 -5.67 -14.46
C ASP A 795 -7.67 -5.35 -13.01
N VAL A 796 -7.95 -6.34 -12.16
CA VAL A 796 -7.56 -6.35 -10.74
C VAL A 796 -6.33 -7.24 -10.46
N GLN A 797 -5.63 -7.75 -11.48
CA GLN A 797 -4.41 -8.58 -11.36
C GLN A 797 -3.12 -7.73 -11.25
N ARG A 798 -3.22 -6.63 -10.49
CA ARG A 798 -2.14 -5.68 -10.16
C ARG A 798 -2.06 -5.49 -8.65
N LEU A 799 -0.94 -4.96 -8.15
CA LEU A 799 -0.74 -4.58 -6.74
C LEU A 799 -1.92 -3.77 -6.18
N VAL A 800 -2.29 -2.69 -6.88
CA VAL A 800 -3.44 -1.83 -6.54
C VAL A 800 -4.81 -2.50 -6.69
N GLY A 801 -4.93 -3.51 -7.55
CA GLY A 801 -6.13 -4.36 -7.63
C GLY A 801 -6.18 -5.44 -6.54
N GLY A 802 -5.11 -5.60 -5.76
CA GLY A 802 -4.94 -6.67 -4.77
C GLY A 802 -4.51 -8.01 -5.37
N ASN A 803 -4.09 -8.02 -6.65
CA ASN A 803 -3.91 -9.23 -7.44
C ASN A 803 -5.15 -10.16 -7.41
N ARG A 804 -6.35 -9.58 -7.47
CA ARG A 804 -7.63 -10.30 -7.49
C ARG A 804 -7.98 -10.75 -8.91
N ASP A 805 -9.04 -11.54 -9.06
CA ASP A 805 -9.64 -11.91 -10.33
C ASP A 805 -11.15 -12.12 -10.13
N MET A 806 -11.94 -11.13 -10.52
CA MET A 806 -13.39 -11.15 -10.36
C MET A 806 -14.09 -12.17 -11.27
N THR A 807 -13.47 -12.50 -12.42
CA THR A 807 -14.08 -13.39 -13.40
C THR A 807 -14.17 -14.82 -12.85
N GLN A 808 -13.20 -15.23 -12.00
CA GLN A 808 -13.20 -16.56 -11.36
C GLN A 808 -14.47 -16.87 -10.57
N TYR A 809 -15.03 -15.91 -9.83
CA TYR A 809 -16.27 -16.15 -9.10
C TYR A 809 -17.48 -16.06 -10.02
N ILE A 810 -17.58 -15.01 -10.85
CA ILE A 810 -18.74 -14.77 -11.70
C ILE A 810 -18.92 -15.92 -12.72
N ALA A 811 -17.84 -16.30 -13.41
CA ALA A 811 -17.85 -17.39 -14.39
C ALA A 811 -18.18 -18.75 -13.75
N SER A 812 -17.64 -19.02 -12.55
CA SER A 812 -17.93 -20.26 -11.83
C SER A 812 -19.37 -20.28 -11.33
N GLU A 813 -19.85 -19.20 -10.71
CA GLU A 813 -21.19 -19.15 -10.13
C GLU A 813 -22.27 -19.26 -11.21
N LEU A 814 -22.16 -18.46 -12.28
CA LEU A 814 -23.13 -18.38 -13.36
C LEU A 814 -22.97 -19.45 -14.45
N ASN A 815 -21.93 -20.27 -14.33
CA ASN A 815 -21.51 -21.29 -15.30
C ASN A 815 -21.31 -20.70 -16.71
N MET A 816 -20.31 -19.83 -16.85
CA MET A 816 -19.96 -19.12 -18.08
C MET A 816 -18.51 -19.40 -18.48
N TYR A 817 -18.22 -19.32 -19.78
CA TYR A 817 -16.88 -19.10 -20.31
C TYR A 817 -16.42 -17.68 -19.97
N ALA A 818 -15.11 -17.49 -19.80
CA ALA A 818 -14.52 -16.22 -19.39
C ALA A 818 -13.24 -15.92 -20.18
N ASP A 819 -13.20 -14.77 -20.84
CA ASP A 819 -11.98 -14.14 -21.29
C ASP A 819 -11.64 -12.98 -20.34
N LEU A 820 -10.45 -13.03 -19.74
CA LEU A 820 -9.91 -12.00 -18.85
C LEU A 820 -9.62 -10.67 -19.58
N GLY A 821 -9.51 -10.70 -20.91
CA GLY A 821 -9.07 -9.58 -21.73
C GLY A 821 -7.55 -9.40 -21.75
N PRO A 822 -7.07 -8.22 -22.20
CA PRO A 822 -5.64 -7.93 -22.30
C PRO A 822 -4.91 -8.19 -20.97
N SER A 823 -3.80 -8.92 -21.02
CA SER A 823 -3.01 -9.25 -19.82
C SER A 823 -2.55 -8.00 -19.05
N PRO A 824 -2.28 -8.07 -17.73
CA PRO A 824 -1.79 -6.92 -16.97
C PRO A 824 -0.43 -6.35 -17.46
N SER A 825 0.34 -7.12 -18.24
CA SER A 825 1.54 -6.61 -18.90
C SER A 825 1.26 -5.76 -20.15
N SER A 826 -0.01 -5.53 -20.49
CA SER A 826 -0.48 -4.75 -21.64
C SER A 826 -0.98 -3.35 -21.28
N HIS A 827 -0.80 -2.93 -20.02
CA HIS A 827 -0.93 -1.55 -19.54
C HIS A 827 -2.30 -0.85 -19.70
N THR A 828 -3.39 -1.61 -19.62
CA THR A 828 -4.77 -1.07 -19.62
C THR A 828 -5.45 -1.28 -18.26
N TRP A 829 -6.63 -0.68 -18.04
CA TRP A 829 -7.51 -1.02 -16.90
C TRP A 829 -8.37 -2.28 -17.12
N GLY A 830 -8.24 -2.92 -18.27
CA GLY A 830 -8.89 -4.18 -18.60
C GLY A 830 -10.36 -4.07 -19.00
N CYS A 831 -10.75 -4.96 -19.91
CA CYS A 831 -12.13 -5.31 -20.18
C CYS A 831 -12.23 -6.84 -20.26
N ALA A 832 -13.24 -7.44 -19.66
CA ALA A 832 -13.46 -8.89 -19.63
C ALA A 832 -14.76 -9.27 -20.36
N LEU A 833 -14.78 -10.46 -20.96
CA LEU A 833 -15.96 -11.02 -21.63
C LEU A 833 -16.38 -12.31 -20.94
N LEU A 834 -17.62 -12.37 -20.49
CA LEU A 834 -18.26 -13.56 -19.94
C LEU A 834 -19.37 -14.02 -20.88
N SER A 835 -19.44 -15.32 -21.18
CA SER A 835 -20.40 -15.87 -22.13
C SER A 835 -20.92 -17.25 -21.71
N LYS A 836 -22.24 -17.46 -21.80
CA LYS A 836 -22.88 -18.78 -21.71
C LYS A 836 -22.75 -19.60 -23.00
N PHE A 837 -22.34 -18.96 -24.10
CA PHE A 837 -22.03 -19.59 -25.38
C PHE A 837 -20.51 -19.85 -25.53
N PRO A 838 -20.08 -20.96 -26.15
CA PRO A 838 -18.67 -21.26 -26.36
C PRO A 838 -17.92 -20.13 -27.10
N ILE A 839 -16.87 -19.61 -26.46
CA ILE A 839 -15.92 -18.70 -27.10
C ILE A 839 -14.99 -19.54 -27.97
N LEU A 840 -15.07 -19.40 -29.29
CA LEU A 840 -14.26 -20.18 -30.24
C LEU A 840 -12.87 -19.56 -30.45
N ASN A 841 -12.84 -18.24 -30.53
CA ASN A 841 -11.65 -17.43 -30.76
C ASN A 841 -11.85 -16.07 -30.09
N SER A 842 -10.79 -15.48 -29.55
CA SER A 842 -10.80 -14.08 -29.13
C SER A 842 -9.45 -13.42 -29.37
N THR A 843 -9.50 -12.12 -29.67
CA THR A 843 -8.35 -11.28 -29.97
C THR A 843 -8.40 -10.04 -29.11
N HIS A 844 -7.25 -9.67 -28.54
CA HIS A 844 -7.11 -8.53 -27.64
C HIS A 844 -6.43 -7.39 -28.40
N HIS A 845 -7.08 -6.24 -28.42
CA HIS A 845 -6.63 -5.04 -29.09
C HIS A 845 -6.24 -3.99 -28.06
N LEU A 846 -5.11 -3.34 -28.29
CA LEU A 846 -4.69 -2.14 -27.57
C LEU A 846 -4.97 -0.98 -28.53
N LEU A 847 -6.01 -0.21 -28.26
CA LEU A 847 -6.49 0.81 -29.19
C LEU A 847 -5.52 2.01 -29.20
N PRO A 848 -5.42 2.76 -30.32
CA PRO A 848 -4.43 3.83 -30.43
C PRO A 848 -4.57 4.90 -29.35
N SER A 849 -3.47 5.24 -28.69
CA SER A 849 -3.43 6.30 -27.67
C SER A 849 -2.13 7.11 -27.79
N PRO A 850 -2.14 8.25 -28.52
CA PRO A 850 -0.98 9.14 -28.59
C PRO A 850 -0.77 10.02 -27.36
N ALA A 851 -1.82 10.34 -26.59
CA ALA A 851 -1.74 11.29 -25.47
C ALA A 851 -2.28 10.72 -24.15
N GLY A 852 -3.49 10.17 -24.17
CA GLY A 852 -4.26 9.74 -23.01
C GLY A 852 -4.01 8.30 -22.58
N GLU A 853 -5.07 7.63 -22.11
CA GLU A 853 -5.05 6.23 -21.67
C GLU A 853 -5.06 5.22 -22.82
N LEU A 854 -4.25 4.16 -22.67
CA LEU A 854 -4.27 2.98 -23.53
C LEU A 854 -5.53 2.12 -23.31
N ALA A 855 -6.52 2.37 -24.16
CA ALA A 855 -7.83 1.72 -24.16
C ALA A 855 -7.78 0.23 -24.59
N PRO A 856 -8.41 -0.70 -23.84
CA PRO A 856 -8.53 -2.11 -24.22
C PRO A 856 -9.78 -2.41 -25.07
N ALA A 857 -9.67 -3.41 -25.95
CA ALA A 857 -10.83 -4.10 -26.51
C ALA A 857 -10.62 -5.62 -26.69
N ILE A 858 -11.69 -6.39 -26.53
CA ILE A 858 -11.80 -7.80 -26.94
C ILE A 858 -12.66 -7.85 -28.21
N HIS A 859 -12.21 -8.58 -29.23
CA HIS A 859 -13.07 -9.07 -30.31
C HIS A 859 -13.08 -10.60 -30.27
N ALA A 860 -14.25 -11.19 -29.99
CA ALA A 860 -14.44 -12.63 -29.82
C ALA A 860 -15.51 -13.17 -30.77
N THR A 861 -15.35 -14.42 -31.23
CA THR A 861 -16.38 -15.14 -32.00
C THR A 861 -16.99 -16.25 -31.12
N LEU A 862 -18.31 -16.22 -30.96
CA LEU A 862 -19.10 -17.17 -30.19
C LEU A 862 -19.83 -18.17 -31.11
N ASP A 863 -20.02 -19.41 -30.66
CA ASP A 863 -20.97 -20.36 -31.26
C ASP A 863 -22.34 -20.22 -30.59
N VAL A 864 -23.27 -19.55 -31.25
CA VAL A 864 -24.61 -19.27 -30.73
C VAL A 864 -25.66 -20.01 -31.54
N TYR A 865 -26.22 -21.08 -30.96
CA TYR A 865 -27.20 -21.96 -31.61
C TYR A 865 -26.72 -22.50 -32.98
N GLY A 866 -25.41 -22.75 -33.10
CA GLY A 866 -24.74 -23.19 -34.33
C GLY A 866 -24.29 -22.04 -35.25
N THR A 867 -24.69 -20.80 -34.96
CA THR A 867 -24.39 -19.60 -35.76
C THR A 867 -23.22 -18.85 -35.17
N LEU A 868 -22.26 -18.44 -36.00
CA LEU A 868 -21.14 -17.62 -35.54
C LEU A 868 -21.61 -16.18 -35.31
N VAL A 869 -21.49 -15.71 -34.07
CA VAL A 869 -21.81 -14.34 -33.67
C VAL A 869 -20.56 -13.71 -33.07
N ASP A 870 -20.13 -12.57 -33.59
CA ASP A 870 -19.02 -11.84 -32.98
C ASP A 870 -19.50 -10.96 -31.83
N VAL A 871 -18.65 -10.77 -30.83
CA VAL A 871 -18.88 -9.84 -29.72
C VAL A 871 -17.63 -8.99 -29.53
N VAL A 872 -17.81 -7.68 -29.55
CA VAL A 872 -16.75 -6.70 -29.30
C VAL A 872 -17.03 -6.00 -27.98
N VAL A 873 -16.11 -6.12 -27.02
CA VAL A 873 -16.15 -5.42 -25.73
C VAL A 873 -15.04 -4.38 -25.71
N ALA A 874 -15.33 -3.11 -25.40
CA ALA A 874 -14.34 -2.03 -25.47
C ALA A 874 -14.51 -0.96 -24.38
N HIS A 875 -13.39 -0.36 -23.96
CA HIS A 875 -13.37 0.79 -23.06
C HIS A 875 -12.45 1.87 -23.65
N ASN A 876 -13.02 2.94 -24.22
CA ASN A 876 -12.25 4.07 -24.75
C ASN A 876 -11.64 4.91 -23.62
N GLY A 877 -10.65 5.73 -23.98
CA GLY A 877 -10.10 6.78 -23.13
C GLY A 877 -11.09 7.91 -22.82
N GLN A 878 -10.67 8.79 -21.92
CA GLN A 878 -11.51 9.77 -21.25
C GLN A 878 -11.93 10.96 -22.13
N GLU A 879 -12.76 11.85 -21.57
CA GLU A 879 -13.23 13.05 -22.27
C GLU A 879 -12.08 14.02 -22.61
N GLU A 880 -11.09 14.12 -21.73
CA GLU A 880 -9.95 15.03 -21.81
C GLU A 880 -9.06 14.81 -23.04
N ASP A 881 -9.04 13.61 -23.61
CA ASP A 881 -8.23 13.21 -24.77
C ASP A 881 -9.09 12.93 -26.01
N PRO A 882 -9.63 13.96 -26.69
CA PRO A 882 -10.53 13.78 -27.83
C PRO A 882 -9.87 13.11 -29.05
N LEU A 883 -8.56 13.31 -29.25
CA LEU A 883 -7.81 12.66 -30.34
C LEU A 883 -7.71 11.15 -30.13
N ASP A 884 -7.46 10.73 -28.89
CA ASP A 884 -7.40 9.31 -28.53
C ASP A 884 -8.77 8.67 -28.78
N ARG A 885 -9.86 9.27 -28.28
CA ARG A 885 -11.24 8.79 -28.54
C ARG A 885 -11.56 8.71 -30.04
N GLU A 886 -11.14 9.67 -30.85
CA GLU A 886 -11.32 9.65 -32.32
C GLU A 886 -10.61 8.43 -32.95
N LEU A 887 -9.33 8.22 -32.62
CA LEU A 887 -8.51 7.14 -33.18
C LEU A 887 -8.97 5.75 -32.72
N GLN A 888 -9.35 5.62 -31.44
CA GLN A 888 -9.89 4.40 -30.85
C GLN A 888 -11.21 4.01 -31.52
N SER A 889 -12.12 4.98 -31.71
CA SER A 889 -13.42 4.74 -32.34
C SER A 889 -13.31 4.40 -33.83
N LYS A 890 -12.34 4.99 -34.54
CA LYS A 890 -11.98 4.59 -35.91
C LYS A 890 -11.52 3.13 -35.98
N GLU A 891 -10.65 2.71 -35.06
CA GLU A 891 -10.13 1.34 -35.03
C GLU A 891 -11.21 0.32 -34.62
N LEU A 892 -12.11 0.68 -33.72
CA LEU A 892 -13.28 -0.13 -33.38
C LEU A 892 -14.25 -0.26 -34.57
N GLY A 893 -14.57 0.83 -35.26
CA GLY A 893 -15.38 0.81 -36.49
C GLY A 893 -14.74 -0.10 -37.55
N ARG A 894 -13.44 0.08 -37.80
CA ARG A 894 -12.65 -0.77 -38.70
C ARG A 894 -12.76 -2.26 -38.32
N THR A 895 -12.52 -2.59 -37.06
CA THR A 895 -12.54 -3.98 -36.53
C THR A 895 -13.92 -4.62 -36.65
N MET A 896 -14.99 -3.89 -36.33
CA MET A 896 -16.37 -4.40 -36.50
C MET A 896 -16.71 -4.63 -37.98
N ASN A 897 -16.21 -3.79 -38.89
CA ASN A 897 -16.46 -3.94 -40.32
C ASN A 897 -15.68 -5.11 -40.96
N GLU A 898 -14.54 -5.53 -40.41
CA GLU A 898 -13.74 -6.65 -40.94
C GLU A 898 -14.52 -7.97 -41.07
N THR A 899 -15.49 -8.23 -40.19
CA THR A 899 -16.26 -9.48 -40.19
C THR A 899 -17.59 -9.40 -40.93
N TRP A 900 -17.85 -8.30 -41.65
CA TRP A 900 -19.05 -8.11 -42.47
C TRP A 900 -19.25 -9.28 -43.47
N PRO A 901 -20.46 -9.88 -43.60
CA PRO A 901 -21.74 -9.53 -42.97
C PRO A 901 -22.12 -10.43 -41.76
N ARG A 902 -21.15 -10.91 -40.97
CA ARG A 902 -21.45 -11.75 -39.78
C ARG A 902 -22.28 -10.97 -38.75
N PRO A 903 -23.25 -11.62 -38.06
CA PRO A 903 -23.90 -11.07 -36.89
C PRO A 903 -22.87 -10.67 -35.83
N ILE A 904 -23.06 -9.50 -35.22
CA ILE A 904 -22.14 -8.95 -34.21
C ILE A 904 -22.90 -8.09 -33.19
N VAL A 905 -22.44 -8.12 -31.94
CA VAL A 905 -22.86 -7.22 -30.86
C VAL A 905 -21.64 -6.44 -30.36
N PHE A 906 -21.74 -5.12 -30.27
CA PHE A 906 -20.78 -4.25 -29.61
C PHE A 906 -21.30 -3.88 -28.22
N LEU A 907 -20.42 -3.93 -27.23
CA LEU A 907 -20.67 -3.70 -25.81
C LEU A 907 -19.56 -2.78 -25.28
N GLY A 908 -19.75 -1.46 -25.31
CA GLY A 908 -18.64 -0.54 -25.08
C GLY A 908 -18.95 0.71 -24.26
N TYR A 909 -17.91 1.21 -23.59
CA TYR A 909 -17.87 2.53 -22.97
C TYR A 909 -17.05 3.45 -23.87
N VAL A 910 -17.68 4.46 -24.47
CA VAL A 910 -17.09 5.22 -25.59
C VAL A 910 -17.14 6.75 -25.45
N VAL A 911 -17.79 7.27 -24.40
CA VAL A 911 -17.84 8.71 -24.02
C VAL A 911 -18.24 9.62 -25.19
N THR A 912 -19.53 9.60 -25.54
CA THR A 912 -20.14 10.38 -26.62
C THR A 912 -21.64 10.58 -26.38
N LEU A 913 -22.23 11.61 -26.96
CA LEU A 913 -23.69 11.67 -27.11
C LEU A 913 -24.15 10.80 -28.30
N PRO A 914 -25.40 10.29 -28.27
CA PRO A 914 -26.02 9.69 -29.45
C PRO A 914 -26.12 10.72 -30.58
N HIS A 915 -25.95 10.27 -31.83
CA HIS A 915 -25.93 11.10 -33.04
C HIS A 915 -24.82 12.16 -33.11
N ALA A 916 -23.84 12.14 -32.20
CA ALA A 916 -22.74 13.10 -32.23
C ALA A 916 -21.89 12.98 -33.50
N GLU A 917 -21.67 14.11 -34.18
CA GLU A 917 -20.96 14.14 -35.46
C GLU A 917 -19.44 13.91 -35.34
N LYS A 918 -18.82 13.36 -36.40
CA LYS A 918 -17.36 13.16 -36.47
C LYS A 918 -16.65 14.51 -36.22
N PRO A 919 -15.61 14.59 -35.38
CA PRO A 919 -14.77 13.49 -34.88
C PRO A 919 -15.25 12.80 -33.58
N ALA A 920 -16.48 13.03 -33.11
CA ALA A 920 -16.99 12.29 -31.95
C ALA A 920 -17.15 10.78 -32.25
N PRO A 921 -16.99 9.89 -31.24
CA PRO A 921 -17.04 8.44 -31.39
C PRO A 921 -18.24 7.86 -32.15
N TYR A 922 -19.46 8.35 -31.89
CA TYR A 922 -20.71 7.70 -32.28
C TYR A 922 -20.78 7.32 -33.78
N ARG A 923 -20.50 8.28 -34.66
CA ARG A 923 -20.57 8.09 -36.12
C ARG A 923 -19.54 7.09 -36.65
N TYR A 924 -18.36 6.96 -36.03
CA TYR A 924 -17.38 5.95 -36.43
C TYR A 924 -17.87 4.53 -36.14
N LEU A 925 -18.58 4.34 -35.03
CA LEU A 925 -19.09 3.02 -34.63
C LEU A 925 -20.31 2.60 -35.49
N VAL A 926 -21.23 3.53 -35.73
CA VAL A 926 -22.48 3.29 -36.48
C VAL A 926 -22.21 3.20 -37.99
N GLU A 927 -21.55 4.19 -38.58
CA GLU A 927 -21.40 4.29 -40.05
C GLU A 927 -20.24 3.44 -40.54
N ASP A 928 -19.04 3.65 -39.99
CA ASP A 928 -17.83 2.99 -40.49
C ASP A 928 -17.75 1.54 -40.01
N GLY A 929 -18.37 1.21 -38.87
CA GLY A 929 -18.57 -0.15 -38.36
C GLY A 929 -19.78 -0.90 -38.92
N ARG A 930 -20.67 -0.23 -39.67
CA ARG A 930 -21.94 -0.78 -40.18
C ARG A 930 -22.81 -1.40 -39.07
N MET A 931 -23.03 -0.64 -38.00
CA MET A 931 -23.75 -1.05 -36.79
C MET A 931 -25.06 -0.28 -36.60
N LEU A 932 -26.07 -0.93 -36.04
CA LEU A 932 -27.34 -0.35 -35.61
C LEU A 932 -27.29 -0.09 -34.10
N ASP A 933 -27.79 1.06 -33.65
CA ASP A 933 -27.91 1.37 -32.23
C ASP A 933 -29.08 0.58 -31.60
N VAL A 934 -28.87 0.03 -30.40
CA VAL A 934 -29.92 -0.64 -29.61
C VAL A 934 -31.15 0.24 -29.40
N ASP A 935 -30.99 1.56 -29.25
CA ASP A 935 -32.11 2.50 -29.26
C ASP A 935 -31.63 3.93 -29.62
N PRO A 936 -31.72 4.34 -30.90
CA PRO A 936 -31.32 5.69 -31.32
C PRO A 936 -32.15 6.82 -30.68
N THR A 937 -33.26 6.51 -30.00
CA THR A 937 -34.12 7.52 -29.35
C THR A 937 -33.90 7.63 -27.84
N ASP A 938 -33.06 6.77 -27.24
CA ASP A 938 -32.50 7.04 -25.91
C ASP A 938 -31.35 8.04 -26.03
N SER A 939 -31.67 9.32 -25.78
CA SER A 939 -30.75 10.45 -25.74
C SER A 939 -30.09 10.68 -24.37
N ASP A 940 -30.47 9.94 -23.32
CA ASP A 940 -29.92 10.03 -21.96
C ASP A 940 -28.72 9.08 -21.76
N ARG A 941 -27.94 8.87 -22.83
CA ARG A 941 -26.74 8.04 -22.85
C ARG A 941 -25.50 8.90 -23.08
N TRP A 942 -24.42 8.54 -22.40
CA TRP A 942 -23.15 9.27 -22.45
C TRP A 942 -21.95 8.32 -22.55
N CYS A 943 -21.83 7.38 -21.60
CA CYS A 943 -20.69 6.47 -21.59
C CYS A 943 -20.96 5.14 -22.30
N GLN A 944 -21.99 4.40 -21.89
CA GLN A 944 -22.21 3.00 -22.29
C GLN A 944 -23.16 2.86 -23.47
N TYR A 945 -22.80 1.98 -24.41
CA TYR A 945 -23.52 1.70 -25.64
C TYR A 945 -23.58 0.19 -25.94
N ILE A 946 -24.75 -0.24 -26.42
CA ILE A 946 -24.93 -1.52 -27.10
C ILE A 946 -25.26 -1.22 -28.55
N LEU A 947 -24.48 -1.76 -29.49
CA LEU A 947 -24.79 -1.70 -30.93
C LEU A 947 -24.84 -3.14 -31.48
N PHE A 948 -25.56 -3.37 -32.57
CA PHE A 948 -25.71 -4.70 -33.16
C PHE A 948 -25.86 -4.65 -34.68
N ARG A 949 -25.67 -5.78 -35.36
CA ARG A 949 -26.15 -5.96 -36.75
C ARG A 949 -26.50 -7.41 -37.03
N ASN A 950 -27.38 -7.63 -38.00
CA ASN A 950 -27.79 -8.96 -38.49
C ASN A 950 -28.28 -9.91 -37.37
N LEU A 951 -28.93 -9.30 -36.37
CA LEU A 951 -29.63 -9.91 -35.24
C LEU A 951 -30.97 -9.17 -35.07
N GLU A 952 -32.00 -9.83 -34.55
CA GLU A 952 -33.30 -9.20 -34.31
C GLU A 952 -33.39 -8.70 -32.86
N ARG A 953 -33.34 -7.39 -32.66
CA ARG A 953 -33.55 -6.74 -31.36
C ARG A 953 -35.00 -6.90 -30.92
N VAL A 954 -35.24 -7.51 -29.75
CA VAL A 954 -36.58 -7.68 -29.16
C VAL A 954 -36.81 -6.90 -27.87
N ALA A 955 -35.76 -6.55 -27.12
CA ALA A 955 -35.87 -5.74 -25.91
C ALA A 955 -34.60 -4.94 -25.59
N TYR A 956 -34.77 -3.79 -24.90
CA TYR A 956 -33.71 -2.96 -24.31
C TYR A 956 -34.09 -2.53 -22.89
N ALA A 957 -33.13 -2.51 -21.95
CA ALA A 957 -33.35 -2.09 -20.56
C ALA A 957 -32.10 -1.46 -19.95
N ARG A 958 -32.30 -0.54 -19.00
CA ARG A 958 -31.25 0.04 -18.14
C ARG A 958 -31.60 -0.27 -16.68
N LEU A 959 -30.70 -0.94 -15.97
CA LEU A 959 -30.84 -1.30 -14.55
C LEU A 959 -29.98 -0.38 -13.69
N SER A 960 -30.60 0.21 -12.67
CA SER A 960 -29.95 1.18 -11.80
C SER A 960 -28.76 0.57 -11.06
N ARG A 961 -27.80 1.43 -10.67
CA ARG A 961 -26.53 1.07 -10.01
C ARG A 961 -26.65 0.35 -8.63
N GLY A 962 -27.86 0.17 -8.11
CA GLY A 962 -28.16 -0.58 -6.89
C GLY A 962 -28.51 0.27 -5.67
N SER A 963 -28.78 -0.41 -4.55
CA SER A 963 -29.06 0.18 -3.24
C SER A 963 -27.89 1.03 -2.69
N ASN A 964 -28.05 1.67 -1.52
CA ASN A 964 -26.96 2.37 -0.84
C ASN A 964 -26.14 1.40 0.05
N PRO A 965 -24.83 1.20 -0.17
CA PRO A 965 -23.95 1.80 -1.19
C PRO A 965 -24.10 1.14 -2.57
N ALA A 966 -24.01 1.96 -3.62
CA ALA A 966 -24.15 1.51 -5.01
C ALA A 966 -23.01 0.54 -5.38
N ILE A 967 -23.30 -0.49 -6.17
CA ILE A 967 -22.32 -1.53 -6.54
C ILE A 967 -21.14 -0.95 -7.33
N THR A 968 -21.43 0.06 -8.14
CA THR A 968 -20.50 0.83 -8.96
C THR A 968 -21.13 2.19 -9.26
N ASP A 969 -20.42 3.07 -9.95
CA ASP A 969 -20.89 4.39 -10.37
C ASP A 969 -21.89 4.31 -11.55
N THR A 970 -21.70 3.35 -12.46
CA THR A 970 -22.53 3.11 -13.65
C THR A 970 -23.73 2.15 -13.44
N GLU A 971 -24.77 2.39 -14.23
CA GLU A 971 -25.88 1.47 -14.50
C GLU A 971 -25.44 0.23 -15.29
N LEU A 972 -26.25 -0.83 -15.26
CA LEU A 972 -26.10 -2.00 -16.13
C LEU A 972 -27.05 -1.88 -17.33
N GLN A 973 -26.51 -1.80 -18.55
CA GLN A 973 -27.33 -1.78 -19.77
C GLN A 973 -27.50 -3.19 -20.35
N LEU A 974 -28.71 -3.49 -20.84
CA LEU A 974 -29.15 -4.82 -21.27
C LEU A 974 -29.91 -4.77 -22.59
N ALA A 975 -29.68 -5.76 -23.46
CA ALA A 975 -30.42 -5.96 -24.70
C ALA A 975 -30.74 -7.45 -24.92
N LYS A 976 -31.90 -7.75 -25.49
CA LYS A 976 -32.26 -9.10 -25.95
C LYS A 976 -32.31 -9.15 -27.48
N PHE A 977 -31.66 -10.16 -28.04
CA PHE A 977 -31.57 -10.41 -29.48
C PHE A 977 -32.01 -11.83 -29.83
N VAL A 978 -32.85 -12.01 -30.84
CA VAL A 978 -33.10 -13.31 -31.47
C VAL A 978 -32.05 -13.54 -32.55
N VAL A 979 -31.45 -14.73 -32.53
CA VAL A 979 -30.40 -15.13 -33.48
C VAL A 979 -31.03 -15.81 -34.69
N PRO A 980 -30.88 -15.24 -35.91
CA PRO A 980 -31.41 -15.85 -37.12
C PRO A 980 -30.95 -17.29 -37.30
N ASP A 981 -31.77 -18.11 -37.94
CA ASP A 981 -31.33 -19.43 -38.40
C ASP A 981 -30.43 -19.28 -39.65
N LYS A 982 -29.59 -20.29 -39.93
CA LYS A 982 -28.63 -20.30 -41.06
C LYS A 982 -29.29 -20.19 -42.44
N THR A 983 -30.61 -20.33 -42.49
CA THR A 983 -31.47 -20.24 -43.66
C THR A 983 -31.86 -18.79 -44.01
N VAL A 984 -31.68 -17.84 -43.09
CA VAL A 984 -32.06 -16.43 -43.24
C VAL A 984 -30.97 -15.62 -43.96
N ARG A 985 -31.36 -14.68 -44.81
CA ARG A 985 -30.41 -13.75 -45.48
C ARG A 985 -29.93 -12.70 -44.48
N LEU A 986 -28.62 -12.48 -44.42
CA LEU A 986 -27.97 -11.53 -43.50
C LEU A 986 -27.74 -10.13 -44.10
N VAL A 987 -28.17 -9.90 -45.34
CA VAL A 987 -27.88 -8.68 -46.10
C VAL A 987 -29.11 -8.25 -46.87
N ASP A 988 -29.33 -6.93 -46.98
CA ASP A 988 -30.44 -6.35 -47.72
C ASP A 988 -30.42 -6.78 -49.22
N PRO A 989 -31.54 -7.26 -49.79
CA PRO A 989 -31.63 -7.60 -51.22
C PRO A 989 -31.44 -6.42 -52.18
N GLU A 990 -31.73 -5.19 -51.75
CA GLU A 990 -31.66 -3.96 -52.55
C GLU A 990 -30.34 -3.20 -52.35
N ASP A 991 -29.71 -3.31 -51.17
CA ASP A 991 -28.41 -2.67 -50.86
C ASP A 991 -27.43 -3.63 -50.13
N PRO A 992 -26.54 -4.31 -50.86
CA PRO A 992 -25.56 -5.24 -50.28
C PRO A 992 -24.55 -4.64 -49.28
N GLU A 993 -24.49 -3.31 -49.15
CA GLU A 993 -23.61 -2.64 -48.19
C GLU A 993 -24.26 -2.37 -46.83
N LYS A 994 -25.59 -2.50 -46.72
CA LYS A 994 -26.34 -2.25 -45.48
C LYS A 994 -26.69 -3.53 -44.72
N PRO A 995 -26.68 -3.51 -43.37
CA PRO A 995 -27.26 -4.58 -42.56
C PRO A 995 -28.72 -4.82 -42.93
N PHE A 996 -29.17 -6.08 -42.89
CA PHE A 996 -30.60 -6.37 -43.09
C PHE A 996 -31.38 -5.79 -41.91
N ASP A 997 -32.04 -4.66 -42.16
CA ASP A 997 -32.49 -3.77 -41.10
C ASP A 997 -33.89 -4.12 -40.58
N ASN A 998 -33.93 -5.06 -39.65
CA ASN A 998 -35.13 -5.36 -38.86
C ASN A 998 -35.54 -4.21 -37.91
N THR A 999 -34.87 -3.05 -37.85
CA THR A 999 -35.30 -1.92 -36.98
C THR A 999 -36.58 -1.22 -37.40
N ARG A 1000 -37.20 -1.63 -38.53
CA ARG A 1000 -38.65 -1.44 -38.73
C ARG A 1000 -39.50 -2.06 -37.60
N ALA A 1001 -38.90 -2.88 -36.74
CA ALA A 1001 -39.46 -3.29 -35.46
C ALA A 1001 -39.80 -2.07 -34.58
N ARG A 1002 -41.09 -1.76 -34.53
CA ARG A 1002 -41.64 -0.63 -33.79
C ARG A 1002 -41.57 -0.92 -32.29
N ARG A 1003 -41.47 0.14 -31.48
CA ARG A 1003 -41.69 0.02 -30.03
C ARG A 1003 -43.13 -0.45 -29.79
N VAL A 1004 -43.31 -1.50 -29.02
CA VAL A 1004 -44.62 -2.09 -28.70
C VAL A 1004 -44.81 -2.25 -27.20
N HIS A 1005 -46.08 -2.20 -26.75
CA HIS A 1005 -46.42 -2.48 -25.36
C HIS A 1005 -46.09 -3.94 -25.00
N GLN A 1006 -45.60 -4.17 -23.77
CA GLN A 1006 -45.08 -5.47 -23.32
C GLN A 1006 -46.04 -6.66 -23.51
N LEU A 1007 -47.36 -6.42 -23.46
CA LEU A 1007 -48.38 -7.46 -23.65
C LEU A 1007 -48.40 -8.08 -25.07
N LYS A 1008 -47.85 -7.39 -26.08
CA LYS A 1008 -47.73 -7.92 -27.46
C LYS A 1008 -46.55 -8.89 -27.63
N ILE A 1009 -45.63 -8.92 -26.67
CA ILE A 1009 -44.34 -9.60 -26.72
C ILE A 1009 -44.44 -10.93 -25.94
N PRO A 1010 -43.82 -12.05 -26.40
CA PRO A 1010 -43.88 -13.31 -25.66
C PRO A 1010 -43.21 -13.18 -24.30
N ASP A 1011 -43.70 -13.88 -23.28
CA ASP A 1011 -43.14 -13.85 -21.92
C ASP A 1011 -41.63 -14.17 -21.91
N GLN A 1012 -41.16 -15.08 -22.77
CA GLN A 1012 -39.74 -15.42 -22.94
C GLN A 1012 -38.84 -14.26 -23.39
N HIS A 1013 -39.40 -13.31 -24.16
CA HIS A 1013 -38.68 -12.14 -24.66
C HIS A 1013 -38.72 -10.97 -23.66
N ARG A 1014 -39.59 -11.00 -22.65
CA ARG A 1014 -39.66 -9.98 -21.60
C ARG A 1014 -38.44 -10.05 -20.69
N PHE A 1015 -38.08 -8.94 -20.04
CA PHE A 1015 -37.11 -8.98 -18.94
C PHE A 1015 -37.80 -9.35 -17.62
N PRO A 1016 -37.06 -9.79 -16.58
CA PRO A 1016 -37.66 -10.28 -15.34
C PRO A 1016 -38.45 -9.22 -14.56
N ASP A 1017 -39.71 -9.52 -14.23
CA ASP A 1017 -40.63 -8.58 -13.56
C ASP A 1017 -40.14 -8.07 -12.19
N MET A 1018 -39.19 -8.78 -11.56
CA MET A 1018 -38.62 -8.46 -10.26
C MET A 1018 -37.88 -7.12 -10.19
N PHE A 1019 -37.59 -6.47 -11.31
CA PHE A 1019 -36.92 -5.16 -11.38
C PHE A 1019 -37.87 -3.97 -11.61
N TYR A 1020 -39.19 -4.19 -11.71
CA TYR A 1020 -40.17 -3.09 -11.70
C TYR A 1020 -40.36 -2.53 -10.28
N GLY A 1021 -40.81 -1.26 -10.20
CA GLY A 1021 -41.09 -0.60 -8.92
C GLY A 1021 -39.81 -0.32 -8.11
N GLU A 1022 -39.77 -0.76 -6.85
CA GLU A 1022 -38.56 -0.68 -6.00
C GLU A 1022 -37.46 -1.68 -6.43
N GLY A 1023 -37.81 -2.66 -7.27
CA GLY A 1023 -36.92 -3.68 -7.80
C GLY A 1023 -36.33 -4.61 -6.72
N VAL A 1024 -35.12 -5.11 -6.97
CA VAL A 1024 -34.45 -6.09 -6.09
C VAL A 1024 -33.04 -5.63 -5.75
N ARG A 1025 -32.73 -5.61 -4.44
CA ARG A 1025 -31.45 -5.11 -3.88
C ARG A 1025 -31.14 -3.67 -4.33
N GLY A 1026 -32.19 -2.86 -4.53
CA GLY A 1026 -32.11 -1.49 -5.03
C GLY A 1026 -31.74 -1.35 -6.51
N HIS A 1027 -31.70 -2.44 -7.27
CA HIS A 1027 -31.65 -2.40 -8.72
C HIS A 1027 -33.07 -2.44 -9.27
N PHE A 1028 -33.42 -1.48 -10.11
CA PHE A 1028 -34.73 -1.34 -10.74
C PHE A 1028 -34.56 -0.75 -12.15
N TYR A 1029 -35.56 -0.90 -13.01
CA TYR A 1029 -35.57 -0.25 -14.33
C TYR A 1029 -35.62 1.28 -14.20
N HIS A 1030 -34.82 2.01 -14.98
CA HIS A 1030 -34.80 3.49 -14.96
C HIS A 1030 -34.38 4.06 -16.32
N SER A 1031 -34.47 5.39 -16.46
CA SER A 1031 -34.12 6.20 -17.65
C SER A 1031 -34.88 5.89 -18.95
N LEU A 1032 -35.56 4.74 -19.03
CA LEU A 1032 -36.43 4.35 -20.13
C LEU A 1032 -37.89 4.32 -19.66
N GLU A 1033 -38.79 4.90 -20.45
CA GLU A 1033 -40.23 4.91 -20.19
C GLU A 1033 -40.99 3.96 -21.13
N ASP A 1034 -42.01 3.27 -20.60
CA ASP A 1034 -43.01 2.57 -21.40
C ASP A 1034 -44.00 3.55 -22.08
N THR A 1035 -44.99 3.00 -22.78
CA THR A 1035 -46.08 3.78 -23.40
C THR A 1035 -46.97 4.52 -22.40
N ASP A 1036 -46.88 4.20 -21.11
CA ASP A 1036 -47.65 4.80 -20.01
C ASP A 1036 -46.83 5.86 -19.25
N GLY A 1037 -45.57 6.13 -19.64
CA GLY A 1037 -44.68 7.07 -18.96
C GLY A 1037 -44.09 6.55 -17.65
N LYS A 1038 -43.96 5.22 -17.48
CA LYS A 1038 -43.35 4.60 -16.30
C LYS A 1038 -41.99 4.00 -16.63
N ASN A 1039 -41.07 4.04 -15.66
CA ASN A 1039 -39.77 3.40 -15.77
C ASN A 1039 -39.90 1.89 -16.07
N ALA A 1040 -39.47 1.47 -17.26
CA ALA A 1040 -39.73 0.14 -17.79
C ALA A 1040 -38.76 -0.23 -18.93
N PRO A 1041 -38.58 -1.53 -19.24
CA PRO A 1041 -37.92 -1.96 -20.46
C PRO A 1041 -38.70 -1.59 -21.71
N ILE A 1042 -37.98 -1.37 -22.80
CA ILE A 1042 -38.53 -1.09 -24.12
C ILE A 1042 -38.53 -2.38 -24.93
N TYR A 1043 -39.65 -2.69 -25.58
CA TYR A 1043 -39.81 -3.90 -26.38
C TYR A 1043 -40.09 -3.60 -27.85
N TYR A 1044 -39.68 -4.53 -28.70
CA TYR A 1044 -39.65 -4.37 -30.15
C TYR A 1044 -40.25 -5.57 -30.87
N LEU A 1045 -41.02 -5.30 -31.92
CA LEU A 1045 -41.62 -6.34 -32.77
C LEU A 1045 -41.68 -5.85 -34.22
N SER A 1046 -41.30 -6.70 -35.19
CA SER A 1046 -41.39 -6.37 -36.62
C SER A 1046 -42.86 -6.23 -37.08
N GLU A 1047 -43.12 -5.40 -38.09
CA GLU A 1047 -44.48 -5.20 -38.62
C GLU A 1047 -45.09 -6.51 -39.14
N GLU A 1048 -44.28 -7.40 -39.72
CA GLU A 1048 -44.73 -8.70 -40.22
C GLU A 1048 -45.07 -9.66 -39.07
N GLU A 1049 -44.28 -9.70 -37.99
CA GLU A 1049 -44.64 -10.44 -36.78
C GLU A 1049 -45.89 -9.85 -36.10
N GLU A 1050 -46.04 -8.52 -36.05
CA GLU A 1050 -47.21 -7.87 -35.45
C GLU A 1050 -48.48 -8.24 -36.21
N LEU A 1051 -48.47 -8.12 -37.54
CA LEU A 1051 -49.58 -8.50 -38.42
C LEU A 1051 -49.90 -9.99 -38.35
N LYS A 1052 -48.88 -10.86 -38.23
CA LYS A 1052 -49.06 -12.30 -38.08
C LYS A 1052 -49.74 -12.63 -36.74
N ARG A 1053 -49.21 -12.10 -35.62
CA ARG A 1053 -49.79 -12.30 -34.29
C ARG A 1053 -51.18 -11.72 -34.16
N GLN A 1054 -51.46 -10.59 -34.81
CA GLN A 1054 -52.81 -10.02 -34.83
C GLN A 1054 -53.79 -10.98 -35.50
N LYS A 1055 -53.42 -11.61 -36.62
CA LYS A 1055 -54.24 -12.66 -37.26
C LYS A 1055 -54.39 -13.90 -36.37
N ASP A 1056 -53.30 -14.39 -35.77
CA ASP A 1056 -53.33 -15.53 -34.86
C ASP A 1056 -54.25 -15.25 -33.64
N TRP A 1057 -54.28 -14.01 -33.15
CA TRP A 1057 -55.15 -13.54 -32.07
C TRP A 1057 -56.62 -13.38 -32.48
N GLU A 1058 -56.87 -12.81 -33.66
CA GLU A 1058 -58.21 -12.73 -34.27
C GLU A 1058 -58.78 -14.14 -34.51
N GLU A 1059 -57.96 -15.11 -34.94
CA GLU A 1059 -58.34 -16.51 -35.09
C GLU A 1059 -58.67 -17.15 -33.73
N LEU A 1060 -57.83 -16.97 -32.71
CA LEU A 1060 -58.08 -17.43 -31.34
C LEU A 1060 -59.38 -16.85 -30.74
N LEU A 1061 -59.64 -15.56 -30.93
CA LEU A 1061 -60.89 -14.90 -30.51
C LEU A 1061 -62.11 -15.41 -31.28
N SER A 1062 -61.95 -15.77 -32.56
CA SER A 1062 -63.03 -16.40 -33.34
C SER A 1062 -63.38 -17.81 -32.83
N GLN A 1063 -62.39 -18.52 -32.29
CA GLN A 1063 -62.56 -19.84 -31.68
C GLN A 1063 -63.07 -19.79 -30.22
N ARG A 1064 -63.01 -18.62 -29.56
CA ARG A 1064 -63.48 -18.39 -28.18
C ARG A 1064 -64.32 -17.11 -28.07
N PRO A 1065 -65.56 -17.08 -28.61
CA PRO A 1065 -66.40 -15.88 -28.61
C PRO A 1065 -66.72 -15.36 -27.19
N GLU A 1066 -66.71 -16.23 -26.19
CA GLU A 1066 -66.90 -15.86 -24.77
C GLU A 1066 -65.75 -15.06 -24.15
N CYS A 1067 -64.61 -14.92 -24.84
CA CYS A 1067 -63.49 -14.06 -24.44
C CYS A 1067 -63.55 -12.64 -25.04
N GLN A 1068 -64.49 -12.33 -25.95
CA GLN A 1068 -64.51 -11.04 -26.68
C GLN A 1068 -64.88 -9.79 -25.85
N GLN A 1069 -65.21 -9.94 -24.56
CA GLN A 1069 -65.54 -8.83 -23.65
C GLN A 1069 -64.42 -8.48 -22.64
N MET A 1070 -63.31 -9.23 -22.64
CA MET A 1070 -62.10 -8.96 -21.83
C MET A 1070 -60.98 -8.39 -22.68
#